data_AF-A0A913Z1H2-F1
#
_entry.id   AF-A0A913Z1H2-F1
#
_cell.length_a   1.000
_cell.length_b   1.000
_cell.length_c   1.000
_cell.angle_alpha   90.00
_cell.angle_beta   90.00
_cell.angle_gamma   90.00
#
_symmetry.space_group_name_H-M   'P 1'
#
loop_
_entity.id
_entity.type
_entity.pdbx_description
1 polymer ?
#
loop_
_entity_poly.entity_id
_entity_poly.type
_entity_poly.pdbx_seq_one_letter_code
_entity_poly.pdbx_strand_id
1 'polypeptide(L)'
;METIGTAVETLDNPGKLVPFLKDLGARHNAYGTKPEHFKPLAEALIFTLKDGLPPKVFTAEVQGAWENALKVVAELMSEAMRSDDADVGPMSQRDKRLVRECWKVIQKDMVNLGAALFVRLLEKSPPIQNLFTFGKLNLSAEKLKRNKDLRSHGQRVMSTIGAVVMGLDDPDIIATILEDLGARHQMYGAKPEHFPALVEALMHSLKNGLPPKLFTPEAQEAWQNLMKMVATSMSKTMRSGSSEDEGPISSKNKRLVQASWKIMEKDAVNLGAVLFARLLEKNPSIQKLFPFGKLNLPPDKLRQNPDLRAHGKGVMETIGILVASLDDLKDIVPTLKELGARHNSYGAKPEHFPALVEAFMFSMKTRVSAEVFTAEVQEAWRNVLKVVDVTMSTSMSHSNGASDVTISPKDKQLAQGSWKFIQKDLVNLGASMFVRLLEKNPGIRKTFSFGRLNLPPDKLRQNPDLRAHGKGVMLTFGTLVSGADDLGKIIPMMEDLGARHKTYGAKPAHFPAIVEAFMYSLKKGLSPKIFTPDVQEAWRNILSVVAVTMGSTMSSDESGVSEEESTASPISPKDKQLVQNSWKFVQKDLVNLGAVMFVRLLEKNPSVQNLFSFGKLNLPPEKLKQNPDLRAHGKGVMETIGTAVAGLDDLGRIVPILEEVGARHKIYGARPEHFPAVVEALMYSLKQGLSPNVFTSETQEAWRNILKVVDVTMSRTMRLDENGNSEEGLISLRDKRLVQKSWKVMQKDSVNLGAALFARFLDRNPSIRELFPFGKSSVPPQMLKHNSDLRAHGKGVMETIGTAVDGLDDLGKIVPILKDLGTRHNVYGAKPEHFQPLVDAFMYTMRNGLSSKEFTPDVQDAWENIWKVLAEVMSNGME
;
A
#
# COMPACT_ATOMS: atom_id res chain seq x y z
N MET A 1 -53.61 22.25 7.27
CA MET A 1 -54.86 22.98 6.99
C MET A 1 -54.67 24.05 5.93
N GLU A 2 -53.55 24.81 5.92
CA GLU A 2 -53.27 25.81 4.86
C GLU A 2 -53.39 25.25 3.43
N THR A 3 -52.92 24.03 3.17
CA THR A 3 -53.00 23.40 1.84
C THR A 3 -54.42 23.15 1.35
N ILE A 4 -55.34 22.76 2.26
CA ILE A 4 -56.76 22.59 1.93
C ILE A 4 -57.40 23.97 1.74
N GLY A 5 -57.00 24.96 2.53
CA GLY A 5 -57.39 26.36 2.35
C GLY A 5 -57.04 26.89 0.96
N THR A 6 -55.80 26.70 0.50
CA THR A 6 -55.36 27.13 -0.84
C THR A 6 -56.10 26.40 -1.96
N ALA A 7 -56.40 25.11 -1.80
CA ALA A 7 -57.21 24.37 -2.78
C ALA A 7 -58.63 24.92 -2.86
N VAL A 8 -59.23 25.26 -1.71
CA VAL A 8 -60.57 25.87 -1.64
C VAL A 8 -60.57 27.29 -2.22
N GLU A 9 -59.56 28.11 -1.91
CA GLU A 9 -59.40 29.49 -2.40
C GLU A 9 -59.14 29.60 -3.90
N THR A 10 -58.75 28.50 -4.56
CA THR A 10 -58.46 28.46 -5.99
C THR A 10 -59.42 27.58 -6.79
N LEU A 11 -60.53 27.14 -6.17
CA LEU A 11 -61.55 26.27 -6.78
C LEU A 11 -62.12 26.82 -8.11
N ASP A 12 -62.24 28.14 -8.22
CA ASP A 12 -62.74 28.84 -9.40
C ASP A 12 -61.67 29.09 -10.48
N ASN A 13 -60.42 28.72 -10.22
CA ASN A 13 -59.30 28.91 -11.14
C ASN A 13 -58.58 27.58 -11.46
N PRO A 14 -59.11 26.78 -12.41
CA PRO A 14 -58.51 25.52 -12.82
C PRO A 14 -57.04 25.66 -13.27
N GLY A 15 -56.67 26.79 -13.87
CA GLY A 15 -55.31 27.08 -14.32
C GLY A 15 -54.28 27.21 -13.20
N LYS A 16 -54.71 27.50 -11.97
CA LYS A 16 -53.85 27.50 -10.76
C LYS A 16 -54.03 26.25 -9.91
N LEU A 17 -55.27 25.77 -9.78
CA LEU A 17 -55.61 24.64 -8.93
C LEU A 17 -55.01 23.33 -9.46
N VAL A 18 -55.13 23.06 -10.77
CA VAL A 18 -54.66 21.79 -11.34
C VAL A 18 -53.13 21.64 -11.22
N PRO A 19 -52.29 22.64 -11.58
CA PRO A 19 -50.85 22.55 -11.34
C PRO A 19 -50.48 22.40 -9.86
N PHE A 20 -51.17 23.11 -8.97
CA PHE A 20 -50.95 23.02 -7.53
C PHE A 20 -51.23 21.62 -6.97
N LEU A 21 -52.36 21.01 -7.35
CA LEU A 21 -52.71 19.65 -6.93
C LEU A 21 -51.80 18.59 -7.54
N LYS A 22 -51.36 18.76 -8.80
CA LYS A 22 -50.38 17.85 -9.41
C LYS A 22 -49.01 17.91 -8.69
N ASP A 23 -48.52 19.11 -8.38
CA ASP A 23 -47.30 19.31 -7.58
C ASP A 23 -47.43 18.69 -6.18
N LEU A 24 -48.58 18.91 -5.52
CA LEU A 24 -48.85 18.34 -4.21
C LEU A 24 -48.87 16.81 -4.24
N GLY A 25 -49.46 16.22 -5.29
CA GLY A 25 -49.48 14.77 -5.52
C GLY A 25 -48.08 14.19 -5.69
N ALA A 26 -47.25 14.82 -6.53
CA ALA A 26 -45.85 14.41 -6.72
C ALA A 26 -45.06 14.40 -5.40
N ARG A 27 -45.22 15.44 -4.56
CA ARG A 27 -44.58 15.50 -3.23
C ARG A 27 -45.05 14.40 -2.27
N HIS A 28 -46.35 14.08 -2.27
CA HIS A 28 -46.89 13.03 -1.40
C HIS A 28 -46.41 11.62 -1.80
N ASN A 29 -46.13 11.39 -3.08
CA ASN A 29 -45.46 10.18 -3.55
C ASN A 29 -44.08 10.01 -2.89
N ALA A 30 -43.31 11.10 -2.82
CA ALA A 30 -41.98 11.12 -2.24
C ALA A 30 -41.97 10.80 -0.73
N TYR A 31 -43.10 11.04 -0.04
CA TYR A 31 -43.29 10.66 1.37
C TYR A 31 -43.75 9.21 1.56
N GLY A 32 -43.87 8.42 0.49
CA GLY A 32 -44.37 7.05 0.53
C GLY A 32 -45.89 6.93 0.59
N THR A 33 -46.63 8.01 0.30
CA THR A 33 -48.09 7.96 0.19
C THR A 33 -48.47 7.18 -1.06
N LYS A 34 -49.48 6.32 -0.96
CA LYS A 34 -50.02 5.56 -2.09
C LYS A 34 -51.41 6.07 -2.47
N PRO A 35 -51.87 5.89 -3.72
CA PRO A 35 -53.22 6.25 -4.12
C PRO A 35 -54.32 5.67 -3.21
N GLU A 36 -54.10 4.48 -2.65
CA GLU A 36 -55.06 3.84 -1.74
C GLU A 36 -55.24 4.60 -0.41
N HIS A 37 -54.28 5.46 -0.01
CA HIS A 37 -54.34 6.23 1.23
C HIS A 37 -55.28 7.44 1.16
N PHE A 38 -55.64 7.93 -0.02
CA PHE A 38 -56.50 9.12 -0.16
C PHE A 38 -57.95 8.86 0.27
N LYS A 39 -58.46 7.64 0.05
CA LYS A 39 -59.84 7.29 0.40
C LYS A 39 -60.08 7.32 1.93
N PRO A 40 -59.26 6.64 2.76
CA PRO A 40 -59.39 6.76 4.22
C PRO A 40 -59.25 8.19 4.73
N LEU A 41 -58.37 9.00 4.13
CA LEU A 41 -58.19 10.40 4.49
C LEU A 41 -59.43 11.25 4.18
N ALA A 42 -60.04 11.05 3.01
CA ALA A 42 -61.27 11.74 2.62
C ALA A 42 -62.42 11.38 3.57
N GLU A 43 -62.58 10.10 3.91
CA GLU A 43 -63.60 9.63 4.86
C GLU A 43 -63.41 10.26 6.25
N ALA A 44 -62.17 10.34 6.74
CA ALA A 44 -61.86 10.97 8.02
C ALA A 44 -62.16 12.48 8.01
N LEU A 45 -61.87 13.18 6.91
CA LEU A 45 -62.13 14.61 6.78
C LEU A 45 -63.64 14.90 6.70
N ILE A 46 -64.39 14.14 5.91
CA ILE A 46 -65.85 14.25 5.85
C ILE A 46 -66.47 13.98 7.22
N PHE A 47 -66.02 12.94 7.93
CA PHE A 47 -66.44 12.68 9.29
C PHE A 47 -66.19 13.88 10.22
N THR A 48 -64.98 14.44 10.16
CA THR A 48 -64.58 15.59 10.98
C THR A 48 -65.42 16.84 10.68
N LEU A 49 -65.71 17.10 9.39
CA LEU A 49 -66.58 18.22 9.00
C LEU A 49 -68.03 18.02 9.45
N LYS A 50 -68.53 16.79 9.37
CA LYS A 50 -69.89 16.44 9.82
C LYS A 50 -70.06 16.58 11.34
N ASP A 51 -69.05 16.19 12.11
CA ASP A 51 -69.06 16.28 13.57
C ASP A 51 -68.82 17.71 14.07
N GLY A 52 -67.93 18.45 13.40
CA GLY A 52 -67.51 19.78 13.81
C GLY A 52 -68.42 20.94 13.36
N LEU A 53 -69.28 20.74 12.35
CA LEU A 53 -70.15 21.79 11.82
C LEU A 53 -71.62 21.57 12.22
N PRO A 54 -72.38 22.65 12.51
CA PRO A 54 -73.80 22.51 12.83
C PRO A 54 -74.58 21.84 11.68
N PRO A 55 -75.60 20.99 11.97
CA PRO A 55 -76.37 20.28 10.95
C PRO A 55 -77.08 21.19 9.92
N LYS A 56 -77.32 22.46 10.26
CA LYS A 56 -77.88 23.46 9.34
C LYS A 56 -76.86 23.97 8.31
N VAL A 57 -75.56 23.79 8.58
CA VAL A 57 -74.44 24.22 7.73
C VAL A 57 -73.88 23.04 6.95
N PHE A 58 -73.71 21.88 7.58
CA PHE A 58 -73.27 20.65 6.90
C PHE A 58 -74.46 19.82 6.42
N THR A 59 -75.12 20.32 5.38
CA THR A 59 -76.26 19.64 4.73
C THR A 59 -75.80 18.47 3.86
N ALA A 60 -76.72 17.62 3.41
CA ALA A 60 -76.41 16.54 2.48
C ALA A 60 -75.80 17.06 1.16
N GLU A 61 -76.20 18.25 0.72
CA GLU A 61 -75.65 18.90 -0.48
C GLU A 61 -74.20 19.35 -0.26
N VAL A 62 -73.90 19.94 0.90
CA VAL A 62 -72.53 20.33 1.27
C VAL A 62 -71.63 19.11 1.44
N GLN A 63 -72.13 18.03 2.03
CA GLN A 63 -71.40 16.76 2.13
C GLN A 63 -71.06 16.23 0.72
N GLY A 64 -72.03 16.18 -0.20
CA GLY A 64 -71.81 15.75 -1.57
C GLY A 64 -70.82 16.63 -2.34
N ALA A 65 -70.82 17.95 -2.09
CA ALA A 65 -69.85 18.88 -2.68
C ALA A 65 -68.42 18.59 -2.20
N TRP A 66 -68.24 18.33 -0.90
CA TRP A 66 -66.93 17.96 -0.34
C TRP A 66 -66.44 16.60 -0.84
N GLU A 67 -67.32 15.60 -0.93
CA GLU A 67 -66.99 14.28 -1.48
C GLU A 67 -66.50 14.38 -2.93
N ASN A 68 -67.18 15.18 -3.76
CA ASN A 68 -66.76 15.42 -5.14
C ASN A 68 -65.43 16.18 -5.22
N ALA A 69 -65.24 17.23 -4.41
CA ALA A 69 -63.99 17.98 -4.39
C ALA A 69 -62.80 17.10 -3.99
N LEU A 70 -62.95 16.27 -2.95
CA LEU A 70 -61.91 15.34 -2.49
C LEU A 70 -61.63 14.25 -3.50
N LYS A 71 -62.64 13.80 -4.25
CA LYS A 71 -62.45 12.86 -5.37
C LYS A 71 -61.58 13.46 -6.47
N VAL A 72 -61.87 14.69 -6.90
CA VAL A 72 -61.07 15.40 -7.92
C VAL A 72 -59.63 15.62 -7.44
N VAL A 73 -59.45 16.02 -6.17
CA VAL A 73 -58.12 16.16 -5.56
C VAL A 73 -57.37 14.82 -5.59
N ALA A 74 -58.01 13.73 -5.15
CA ALA A 74 -57.40 12.41 -5.12
C ALA A 74 -57.05 11.90 -6.53
N GLU A 75 -57.90 12.14 -7.53
CA GLU A 75 -57.65 11.77 -8.93
C GLU A 75 -56.47 12.53 -9.51
N LEU A 76 -56.44 13.86 -9.41
CA LEU A 76 -55.36 14.70 -9.94
C LEU A 76 -54.02 14.43 -9.24
N MET A 77 -54.04 14.26 -7.92
CA MET A 77 -52.85 13.90 -7.17
C MET A 77 -52.36 12.51 -7.56
N SER A 78 -53.25 11.51 -7.66
CA SER A 78 -52.88 10.14 -8.05
C SER A 78 -52.40 10.04 -9.51
N GLU A 79 -52.94 10.85 -10.41
CA GLU A 79 -52.47 10.95 -11.80
C GLU A 79 -51.03 11.48 -11.85
N ALA A 80 -50.74 12.56 -11.10
CA ALA A 80 -49.39 13.12 -11.01
C ALA A 80 -48.40 12.16 -10.33
N MET A 81 -48.86 11.33 -9.39
CA MET A 81 -48.05 10.28 -8.77
C MET A 81 -47.69 9.15 -9.74
N ARG A 82 -48.45 8.98 -10.84
CA ARG A 82 -48.24 7.92 -11.85
C ARG A 82 -47.46 8.39 -13.08
N SER A 83 -47.27 9.69 -13.28
CA SER A 83 -46.51 10.20 -14.43
C SER A 83 -45.01 10.14 -14.16
N ASP A 84 -44.23 9.66 -15.14
CA ASP A 84 -42.76 9.64 -15.13
C ASP A 84 -42.10 11.05 -15.01
N ASP A 85 -42.91 12.11 -15.07
CA ASP A 85 -42.53 13.53 -14.87
C ASP A 85 -42.59 13.99 -13.40
N ALA A 86 -42.85 13.10 -12.44
CA ALA A 86 -42.88 13.46 -11.02
C ALA A 86 -41.50 13.94 -10.54
N ASP A 87 -41.40 15.24 -10.28
CA ASP A 87 -40.18 15.94 -9.90
C ASP A 87 -39.83 15.69 -8.42
N VAL A 88 -39.01 14.67 -8.17
CA VAL A 88 -38.65 14.21 -6.81
C VAL A 88 -37.52 15.03 -6.17
N GLY A 89 -37.28 16.28 -6.60
CA GLY A 89 -36.11 17.08 -6.21
C GLY A 89 -36.41 18.51 -5.71
N PRO A 90 -35.44 19.17 -5.05
CA PRO A 90 -35.59 20.53 -4.48
C PRO A 90 -35.72 21.66 -5.54
N MET A 91 -35.59 21.34 -6.82
CA MET A 91 -35.71 22.29 -7.93
C MET A 91 -36.51 21.67 -9.06
N SER A 92 -37.33 22.47 -9.75
CA SER A 92 -38.15 21.96 -10.84
C SER A 92 -37.33 21.60 -12.09
N GLN A 93 -37.78 20.67 -12.94
CA GLN A 93 -37.16 20.35 -14.22
C GLN A 93 -37.09 21.59 -15.15
N ARG A 94 -38.07 22.49 -15.05
CA ARG A 94 -38.03 23.81 -15.70
C ARG A 94 -36.83 24.62 -15.20
N ASP A 95 -36.67 24.74 -13.88
CA ASP A 95 -35.60 25.53 -13.27
C ASP A 95 -34.22 24.94 -13.60
N LYS A 96 -34.08 23.61 -13.52
CA LYS A 96 -32.86 22.89 -13.90
C LYS A 96 -32.46 23.20 -15.35
N ARG A 97 -33.40 23.18 -16.29
CA ARG A 97 -33.13 23.52 -17.70
C ARG A 97 -32.67 24.97 -17.86
N LEU A 98 -33.40 25.93 -17.28
CA LEU A 98 -33.08 27.36 -17.40
C LEU A 98 -31.70 27.70 -16.81
N VAL A 99 -31.38 27.15 -15.64
CA VAL A 99 -30.07 27.31 -15.00
C VAL A 99 -28.96 26.72 -15.87
N ARG A 100 -29.15 25.51 -16.42
CA ARG A 100 -28.18 24.87 -17.32
C ARG A 100 -27.96 25.65 -18.61
N GLU A 101 -29.01 26.27 -19.17
CA GLU A 101 -28.89 27.11 -20.36
C GLU A 101 -28.10 28.39 -20.09
N CYS A 102 -28.37 29.07 -18.97
CA CYS A 102 -27.55 30.20 -18.52
C CYS A 102 -26.09 29.77 -18.30
N TRP A 103 -25.89 28.61 -17.67
CA TRP A 103 -24.57 28.08 -17.34
C TRP A 103 -23.67 27.88 -18.56
N LYS A 104 -24.25 27.49 -19.71
CA LYS A 104 -23.51 27.32 -20.98
C LYS A 104 -22.75 28.59 -21.40
N VAL A 105 -23.26 29.76 -21.02
CA VAL A 105 -22.61 31.06 -21.26
C VAL A 105 -21.71 31.45 -20.09
N ILE A 106 -22.18 31.30 -18.85
CA ILE A 106 -21.43 31.66 -17.62
C ILE A 106 -20.07 30.96 -17.57
N GLN A 107 -20.02 29.66 -17.89
CA GLN A 107 -18.80 28.85 -17.80
C GLN A 107 -17.64 29.38 -18.68
N LYS A 108 -17.95 30.19 -19.71
CA LYS A 108 -16.94 30.76 -20.61
C LYS A 108 -16.19 31.95 -19.99
N ASP A 109 -16.75 32.60 -18.97
CA ASP A 109 -16.13 33.76 -18.31
C ASP A 109 -16.35 33.77 -16.78
N MET A 110 -16.04 32.65 -16.14
CA MET A 110 -16.20 32.50 -14.68
C MET A 110 -15.35 33.48 -13.87
N VAL A 111 -14.17 33.85 -14.37
CA VAL A 111 -13.24 34.70 -13.63
C VAL A 111 -13.76 36.14 -13.56
N ASN A 112 -14.22 36.71 -14.67
CA ASN A 112 -14.71 38.09 -14.63
C ASN A 112 -16.08 38.19 -13.98
N LEU A 113 -16.96 37.20 -14.16
CA LEU A 113 -18.25 37.15 -13.45
C LEU A 113 -18.07 36.99 -11.94
N GLY A 114 -17.18 36.10 -11.50
CA GLY A 114 -16.84 35.95 -10.09
C GLY A 114 -16.22 37.22 -9.51
N ALA A 115 -15.37 37.92 -10.27
CA ALA A 115 -14.81 39.19 -9.83
C ALA A 115 -15.89 40.29 -9.71
N ALA A 116 -16.81 40.39 -10.67
CA ALA A 116 -17.92 41.34 -10.62
C ALA A 116 -18.84 41.10 -9.42
N LEU A 117 -19.12 39.82 -9.12
CA LEU A 117 -19.89 39.40 -7.94
C LEU A 117 -19.25 39.88 -6.64
N PHE A 118 -17.95 39.63 -6.44
CA PHE A 118 -17.30 40.01 -5.19
C PHE A 118 -17.09 41.51 -5.06
N VAL A 119 -16.83 42.22 -6.16
CA VAL A 119 -16.80 43.70 -6.14
C VAL A 119 -18.15 44.23 -5.68
N ARG A 120 -19.26 43.75 -6.26
CA ARG A 120 -20.62 44.15 -5.89
C ARG A 120 -20.94 43.81 -4.43
N LEU A 121 -20.60 42.60 -3.98
CA LEU A 121 -20.84 42.13 -2.62
C LEU A 121 -20.13 43.02 -1.59
N LEU A 122 -18.86 43.32 -1.82
CA LEU A 122 -18.06 44.14 -0.91
C LEU A 122 -18.53 45.59 -0.90
N GLU A 123 -18.95 46.16 -2.03
CA GLU A 123 -19.52 47.51 -2.10
C GLU A 123 -20.85 47.63 -1.35
N LYS A 124 -21.72 46.62 -1.44
CA LYS A 124 -23.08 46.67 -0.88
C LYS A 124 -23.18 46.13 0.55
N SER A 125 -22.17 45.42 1.03
CA SER A 125 -22.18 44.85 2.38
C SER A 125 -20.84 45.07 3.09
N PRO A 126 -20.61 46.29 3.63
CA PRO A 126 -19.42 46.60 4.43
C PRO A 126 -19.12 45.60 5.57
N PRO A 127 -20.12 45.04 6.29
CA PRO A 127 -19.86 44.03 7.32
C PRO A 127 -19.16 42.76 6.80
N ILE A 128 -19.38 42.40 5.53
CA ILE A 128 -18.79 41.22 4.88
C ILE A 128 -17.33 41.48 4.47
N GLN A 129 -16.91 42.74 4.29
CA GLN A 129 -15.55 43.08 3.87
C GLN A 129 -14.47 42.53 4.80
N ASN A 130 -14.75 42.52 6.11
CA ASN A 130 -13.81 42.06 7.13
C ASN A 130 -13.56 40.54 7.12
N LEU A 131 -14.38 39.77 6.40
CA LEU A 131 -14.20 38.32 6.24
C LEU A 131 -13.13 37.98 5.19
N PHE A 132 -12.77 38.94 4.32
CA PHE A 132 -11.83 38.71 3.22
C PHE A 132 -10.56 39.54 3.40
N THR A 133 -9.40 38.93 3.22
CA THR A 133 -8.10 39.63 3.26
C THR A 133 -8.02 40.76 2.23
N PHE A 134 -8.52 40.52 1.01
CA PHE A 134 -8.61 41.55 -0.03
C PHE A 134 -9.68 42.61 0.24
N GLY A 135 -10.71 42.29 1.05
CA GLY A 135 -11.73 43.25 1.48
C GLY A 135 -11.18 44.29 2.46
N LYS A 136 -10.19 43.90 3.27
CA LYS A 136 -9.50 44.79 4.24
C LYS A 136 -8.56 45.81 3.60
N LEU A 137 -8.28 45.70 2.30
CA LEU A 137 -7.33 46.57 1.59
C LEU A 137 -7.91 47.94 1.21
N ASN A 138 -9.20 48.18 1.46
CA ASN A 138 -9.93 49.42 1.14
C ASN A 138 -9.66 49.96 -0.28
N LEU A 139 -9.61 49.03 -1.25
CA LEU A 139 -9.33 49.34 -2.65
C LEU A 139 -10.60 49.82 -3.37
N SER A 140 -10.45 50.73 -4.34
CA SER A 140 -11.54 51.10 -5.26
C SER A 140 -12.03 49.90 -6.08
N ALA A 141 -13.29 49.89 -6.50
CA ALA A 141 -13.91 48.84 -7.33
C ALA A 141 -13.05 48.36 -8.51
N GLU A 142 -12.47 49.30 -9.27
CA GLU A 142 -11.60 49.01 -10.42
C GLU A 142 -10.31 48.27 -10.04
N LYS A 143 -9.73 48.60 -8.88
CA LYS A 143 -8.54 47.92 -8.35
C LYS A 143 -8.89 46.55 -7.75
N LEU A 144 -10.03 46.45 -7.06
CA LEU A 144 -10.55 45.17 -6.54
C LEU A 144 -10.83 44.17 -7.67
N LYS A 145 -11.45 44.62 -8.77
CA LYS A 145 -11.76 43.76 -9.92
C LYS A 145 -10.52 43.12 -10.56
N ARG A 146 -9.35 43.78 -10.44
CA ARG A 146 -8.05 43.31 -10.94
C ARG A 146 -7.20 42.61 -9.88
N ASN A 147 -7.62 42.61 -8.62
CA ASN A 147 -6.90 41.97 -7.53
C ASN A 147 -6.84 40.45 -7.76
N LYS A 148 -5.64 39.87 -7.69
CA LYS A 148 -5.41 38.45 -7.99
C LYS A 148 -6.14 37.52 -7.02
N ASP A 149 -6.15 37.85 -5.73
CA ASP A 149 -6.77 37.02 -4.69
C ASP A 149 -8.29 37.01 -4.82
N LEU A 150 -8.90 38.18 -5.06
CA LEU A 150 -10.33 38.30 -5.34
C LEU A 150 -10.72 37.52 -6.59
N ARG A 151 -9.98 37.66 -7.69
CA ARG A 151 -10.25 36.93 -8.94
C ARG A 151 -10.13 35.42 -8.75
N SER A 152 -9.11 34.97 -8.02
CA SER A 152 -8.90 33.56 -7.69
C SER A 152 -10.03 33.01 -6.81
N HIS A 153 -10.45 33.78 -5.79
CA HIS A 153 -11.56 33.40 -4.91
C HIS A 153 -12.90 33.39 -5.66
N GLY A 154 -13.19 34.42 -6.45
CA GLY A 154 -14.38 34.51 -7.29
C GLY A 154 -14.47 33.36 -8.29
N GLN A 155 -13.35 32.97 -8.91
CA GLN A 155 -13.30 31.79 -9.77
C GLN A 155 -13.65 30.50 -9.02
N ARG A 156 -13.13 30.29 -7.80
CA ARG A 156 -13.48 29.12 -6.98
C ARG A 156 -14.98 29.07 -6.69
N VAL A 157 -15.57 30.19 -6.29
CA VAL A 157 -17.01 30.30 -5.99
C VAL A 157 -17.86 30.00 -7.22
N MET A 158 -17.54 30.59 -8.37
CA MET A 158 -18.25 30.29 -9.61
C MET A 158 -18.10 28.81 -10.00
N SER A 159 -16.90 28.23 -9.82
CA SER A 159 -16.68 26.80 -10.10
C SER A 159 -17.54 25.90 -9.20
N THR A 160 -17.67 26.22 -7.91
CA THR A 160 -18.56 25.51 -6.98
C THR A 160 -20.01 25.61 -7.43
N ILE A 161 -20.49 26.79 -7.81
CA ILE A 161 -21.84 26.95 -8.38
C ILE A 161 -21.99 26.05 -9.62
N GLY A 162 -20.95 25.93 -10.46
CA GLY A 162 -20.93 25.03 -11.60
C GLY A 162 -21.11 23.55 -11.25
N ALA A 163 -20.43 23.06 -10.21
CA ALA A 163 -20.65 21.71 -9.71
C ALA A 163 -22.11 21.49 -9.29
N VAL A 164 -22.69 22.46 -8.57
CA VAL A 164 -24.10 22.41 -8.15
C VAL A 164 -25.01 22.33 -9.37
N VAL A 165 -24.77 23.13 -10.42
CA VAL A 165 -25.57 23.11 -11.66
C VAL A 165 -25.47 21.76 -12.39
N MET A 166 -24.29 21.17 -12.44
CA MET A 166 -24.09 19.86 -13.07
C MET A 166 -24.75 18.74 -12.28
N GLY A 167 -24.68 18.78 -10.94
CA GLY A 167 -25.25 17.78 -10.03
C GLY A 167 -26.72 18.00 -9.67
N LEU A 168 -27.47 18.83 -10.40
CA LEU A 168 -28.89 19.10 -10.13
C LEU A 168 -29.82 17.88 -10.21
N ASP A 169 -29.36 16.80 -10.85
CA ASP A 169 -30.12 15.54 -10.90
C ASP A 169 -29.85 14.65 -9.68
N ASP A 170 -28.84 14.98 -8.85
CA ASP A 170 -28.40 14.22 -7.68
C ASP A 170 -28.35 15.12 -6.41
N PRO A 171 -29.51 15.59 -5.89
CA PRO A 171 -29.57 16.63 -4.85
C PRO A 171 -28.93 16.23 -3.52
N ASP A 172 -28.94 14.94 -3.15
CA ASP A 172 -28.32 14.46 -1.90
C ASP A 172 -26.79 14.61 -1.90
N ILE A 173 -26.18 14.41 -3.07
CA ILE A 173 -24.73 14.56 -3.28
C ILE A 173 -24.34 16.03 -3.10
N ILE A 174 -25.10 16.92 -3.74
CA ILE A 174 -24.89 18.35 -3.65
C ILE A 174 -25.15 18.88 -2.25
N ALA A 175 -26.20 18.42 -1.57
CA ALA A 175 -26.49 18.78 -0.19
C ALA A 175 -25.31 18.47 0.74
N THR A 176 -24.72 17.27 0.58
CA THR A 176 -23.57 16.84 1.38
C THR A 176 -22.33 17.73 1.20
N ILE A 177 -22.00 18.10 -0.05
CA ILE A 177 -20.87 18.97 -0.37
C ILE A 177 -21.09 20.37 0.21
N LEU A 178 -22.31 20.88 0.10
CA LEU A 178 -22.69 22.21 0.57
C LEU A 178 -22.76 22.28 2.09
N GLU A 179 -23.20 21.23 2.76
CA GLU A 179 -23.16 21.10 4.22
C GLU A 179 -21.72 21.18 4.76
N ASP A 180 -20.74 20.51 4.15
CA ASP A 180 -19.32 20.67 4.52
C ASP A 180 -18.82 22.10 4.26
N LEU A 181 -19.16 22.65 3.09
CA LEU A 181 -18.78 24.01 2.74
C LEU A 181 -19.34 25.04 3.73
N GLY A 182 -20.57 24.83 4.20
CA GLY A 182 -21.24 25.63 5.22
C GLY A 182 -20.49 25.62 6.55
N ALA A 183 -20.13 24.44 7.05
CA ALA A 183 -19.36 24.30 8.30
C ALA A 183 -18.03 25.08 8.25
N ARG A 184 -17.32 25.03 7.12
CA ARG A 184 -16.08 25.80 6.94
C ARG A 184 -16.32 27.30 6.87
N HIS A 185 -17.36 27.74 6.17
CA HIS A 185 -17.70 29.15 6.09
C HIS A 185 -18.05 29.72 7.48
N GLN A 186 -18.63 28.92 8.37
CA GLN A 186 -18.81 29.30 9.78
C GLN A 186 -17.46 29.50 10.49
N MET A 187 -16.48 28.62 10.29
CA MET A 187 -15.13 28.77 10.86
C MET A 187 -14.43 30.06 10.38
N TYR A 188 -14.71 30.49 9.15
CA TYR A 188 -14.21 31.77 8.60
C TYR A 188 -14.98 33.00 9.11
N GLY A 189 -15.97 32.80 9.98
CA GLY A 189 -16.81 33.87 10.53
C GLY A 189 -17.99 34.26 9.64
N ALA A 190 -18.26 33.55 8.55
CA ALA A 190 -19.49 33.75 7.78
C ALA A 190 -20.69 33.23 8.58
N LYS A 191 -21.84 33.88 8.40
CA LYS A 191 -23.08 33.52 9.09
C LYS A 191 -24.21 33.37 8.08
N PRO A 192 -25.29 32.63 8.41
CA PRO A 192 -26.44 32.49 7.53
C PRO A 192 -27.00 33.84 7.03
N GLU A 193 -26.88 34.91 7.82
CA GLU A 193 -27.34 36.26 7.49
C GLU A 193 -26.55 36.93 6.36
N HIS A 194 -25.37 36.39 5.98
CA HIS A 194 -24.58 36.92 4.87
C HIS A 194 -25.03 36.39 3.50
N PHE A 195 -25.76 35.27 3.43
CA PHE A 195 -26.18 34.69 2.15
C PHE A 195 -27.12 35.58 1.32
N PRO A 196 -28.11 36.29 1.90
CA PRO A 196 -28.97 37.17 1.11
C PRO A 196 -28.20 38.24 0.30
N ALA A 197 -27.14 38.80 0.89
CA ALA A 197 -26.27 39.76 0.19
C ALA A 197 -25.48 39.11 -0.95
N LEU A 198 -25.00 37.88 -0.75
CA LEU A 198 -24.34 37.10 -1.80
C LEU A 198 -25.30 36.81 -2.96
N VAL A 199 -26.55 36.44 -2.66
CA VAL A 199 -27.57 36.17 -3.69
C VAL A 199 -27.90 37.45 -4.48
N GLU A 200 -28.07 38.60 -3.84
CA GLU A 200 -28.25 39.88 -4.55
C GLU A 200 -27.08 40.18 -5.48
N ALA A 201 -25.85 40.05 -4.97
CA ALA A 201 -24.65 40.34 -5.75
C ALA A 201 -24.49 39.40 -6.95
N LEU A 202 -24.84 38.12 -6.79
CA LEU A 202 -24.89 37.16 -7.89
C LEU A 202 -25.96 37.54 -8.92
N MET A 203 -27.19 37.83 -8.49
CA MET A 203 -28.27 38.18 -9.42
C MET A 203 -27.93 39.45 -10.22
N HIS A 204 -27.33 40.45 -9.57
CA HIS A 204 -26.84 41.66 -10.24
C HIS A 204 -25.76 41.33 -11.28
N SER A 205 -24.82 40.45 -10.94
CA SER A 205 -23.73 40.05 -11.83
C SER A 205 -24.22 39.23 -13.02
N LEU A 206 -25.18 38.32 -12.81
CA LEU A 206 -25.80 37.56 -13.89
C LEU A 206 -26.62 38.46 -14.82
N LYS A 207 -27.40 39.40 -14.28
CA LYS A 207 -28.19 40.36 -15.07
C LYS A 207 -27.31 41.22 -15.99
N ASN A 208 -26.13 41.63 -15.53
CA ASN A 208 -25.21 42.45 -16.33
C ASN A 208 -24.26 41.61 -17.21
N GLY A 209 -24.07 40.33 -16.86
CA GLY A 209 -23.13 39.43 -17.54
C GLY A 209 -23.76 38.53 -18.60
N LEU A 210 -25.09 38.34 -18.57
CA LEU A 210 -25.81 37.52 -19.52
C LEU A 210 -26.66 38.35 -20.50
N PRO A 211 -26.85 37.88 -21.73
CA PRO A 211 -27.79 38.49 -22.66
C PRO A 211 -29.21 38.56 -22.06
N PRO A 212 -29.98 39.66 -22.24
CA PRO A 212 -31.34 39.79 -21.71
C PRO A 212 -32.31 38.69 -22.15
N LYS A 213 -32.06 38.09 -23.32
CA LYS A 213 -32.84 36.96 -23.86
C LYS A 213 -32.60 35.64 -23.11
N LEU A 214 -31.48 35.51 -22.41
CA LEU A 214 -31.12 34.33 -21.61
C LEU A 214 -31.43 34.52 -20.13
N PHE A 215 -31.26 35.74 -19.59
CA PHE A 215 -31.60 36.06 -18.20
C PHE A 215 -33.00 36.68 -18.10
N THR A 216 -34.02 35.89 -18.45
CA THR A 216 -35.43 36.27 -18.35
C THR A 216 -35.90 36.28 -16.88
N PRO A 217 -37.08 36.85 -16.54
CA PRO A 217 -37.63 36.76 -15.18
C PRO A 217 -37.72 35.33 -14.64
N GLU A 218 -38.05 34.37 -15.51
CA GLU A 218 -38.12 32.94 -15.18
C GLU A 218 -36.74 32.34 -14.91
N ALA A 219 -35.72 32.73 -15.69
CA ALA A 219 -34.35 32.30 -15.43
C ALA A 219 -33.83 32.90 -14.13
N GLN A 220 -34.15 34.17 -13.84
CA GLN A 220 -33.81 34.83 -12.58
C GLN A 220 -34.44 34.10 -11.39
N GLU A 221 -35.73 33.74 -11.48
CA GLU A 221 -36.42 32.93 -10.47
C GLU A 221 -35.72 31.57 -10.26
N ALA A 222 -35.39 30.86 -11.34
CA ALA A 222 -34.70 29.57 -11.27
C ALA A 222 -33.32 29.66 -10.59
N TRP A 223 -32.56 30.72 -10.87
CA TRP A 223 -31.28 31.00 -10.20
C TRP A 223 -31.44 31.35 -8.72
N GLN A 224 -32.53 32.05 -8.35
CA GLN A 224 -32.85 32.30 -6.94
C GLN A 224 -33.20 31.01 -6.20
N ASN A 225 -33.96 30.10 -6.84
CA ASN A 225 -34.27 28.79 -6.27
C ASN A 225 -33.02 27.94 -6.06
N LEU A 226 -32.11 27.91 -7.05
CA LEU A 226 -30.79 27.27 -6.91
C LEU A 226 -30.03 27.82 -5.69
N MET A 227 -29.92 29.14 -5.58
CA MET A 227 -29.16 29.76 -4.50
C MET A 227 -29.83 29.62 -3.14
N LYS A 228 -31.17 29.53 -3.09
CA LYS A 228 -31.92 29.22 -1.88
C LYS A 228 -31.63 27.80 -1.41
N MET A 229 -31.61 26.82 -2.32
CA MET A 229 -31.18 25.46 -2.03
C MET A 229 -29.75 25.47 -1.46
N VAL A 230 -28.82 26.17 -2.13
CA VAL A 230 -27.43 26.28 -1.69
C VAL A 230 -27.31 26.88 -0.29
N ALA A 231 -27.93 28.03 -0.05
CA ALA A 231 -27.90 28.70 1.24
C ALA A 231 -28.53 27.86 2.36
N THR A 232 -29.61 27.12 2.06
CA THR A 232 -30.28 26.23 3.02
C THR A 232 -29.37 25.07 3.42
N SER A 233 -28.76 24.38 2.44
CA SER A 233 -27.83 23.28 2.70
C SER A 233 -26.60 23.74 3.47
N MET A 234 -25.99 24.87 3.08
CA MET A 234 -24.85 25.43 3.79
C MET A 234 -25.22 25.84 5.22
N SER A 235 -26.40 26.43 5.44
CA SER A 235 -26.80 26.93 6.77
C SER A 235 -27.12 25.81 7.77
N LYS A 236 -27.43 24.59 7.31
CA LYS A 236 -27.83 23.47 8.16
C LYS A 236 -26.73 23.06 9.14
N THR A 237 -25.50 22.92 8.64
CA THR A 237 -24.32 22.60 9.46
C THR A 237 -23.73 23.81 10.16
N MET A 238 -23.95 25.03 9.67
CA MET A 238 -23.56 26.26 10.37
C MET A 238 -24.29 26.45 11.72
N ARG A 239 -25.38 25.72 11.95
CA ARG A 239 -26.18 25.78 13.18
C ARG A 239 -25.89 24.63 14.15
N SER A 240 -25.30 23.54 13.67
CA SER A 240 -24.93 22.37 14.47
C SER A 240 -23.40 22.30 14.55
N GLY A 241 -22.82 22.70 15.68
CA GLY A 241 -21.39 22.47 15.94
C GLY A 241 -21.11 20.97 15.89
N SER A 242 -20.53 20.49 14.79
CA SER A 242 -20.24 19.06 14.63
C SER A 242 -18.98 18.71 15.41
N SER A 243 -19.16 17.85 16.40
CA SER A 243 -18.12 17.09 17.09
C SER A 243 -17.20 16.38 16.10
N GLU A 244 -15.90 16.43 16.37
CA GLU A 244 -14.89 15.59 15.73
C GLU A 244 -15.17 14.11 16.05
N ASP A 245 -15.03 13.25 15.04
CA ASP A 245 -15.42 11.84 15.06
C ASP A 245 -14.15 10.96 15.06
N GLU A 246 -14.01 10.13 16.10
CA GLU A 246 -12.83 9.32 16.46
C GLU A 246 -12.67 8.03 15.61
N GLY A 247 -12.71 8.14 14.28
CA GLY A 247 -12.52 7.02 13.35
C GLY A 247 -11.28 7.13 12.46
N PRO A 248 -10.74 6.02 11.89
CA PRO A 248 -9.56 6.03 11.02
C PRO A 248 -9.78 6.76 9.68
N ILE A 249 -11.04 6.93 9.26
CA ILE A 249 -11.45 7.79 8.15
C ILE A 249 -12.50 8.75 8.69
N SER A 250 -12.28 10.05 8.57
CA SER A 250 -13.23 11.05 9.03
C SER A 250 -14.58 10.91 8.33
N SER A 251 -15.67 11.18 9.04
CA SER A 251 -17.02 11.27 8.47
C SER A 251 -17.10 12.17 7.22
N LYS A 252 -16.26 13.21 7.17
CA LYS A 252 -16.07 14.06 5.98
C LYS A 252 -15.49 13.29 4.79
N ASN A 253 -14.39 12.54 4.99
CA ASN A 253 -13.75 11.78 3.93
C ASN A 253 -14.66 10.67 3.41
N LYS A 254 -15.40 9.98 4.29
CA LYS A 254 -16.39 8.96 3.90
C LYS A 254 -17.43 9.53 2.93
N ARG A 255 -18.05 10.64 3.32
CA ARG A 255 -19.06 11.34 2.49
C ARG A 255 -18.53 11.81 1.15
N LEU A 256 -17.33 12.42 1.11
CA LEU A 256 -16.72 12.88 -0.14
C LEU A 256 -16.42 11.72 -1.11
N VAL A 257 -15.94 10.59 -0.59
CA VAL A 257 -15.66 9.39 -1.39
C VAL A 257 -16.94 8.74 -1.89
N GLN A 258 -17.95 8.54 -1.04
CA GLN A 258 -19.26 7.99 -1.44
C GLN A 258 -19.94 8.85 -2.53
N ALA A 259 -19.93 10.17 -2.35
CA ALA A 259 -20.48 11.14 -3.30
C ALA A 259 -19.80 11.09 -4.67
N SER A 260 -18.47 11.15 -4.69
CA SER A 260 -17.70 11.14 -5.95
C SER A 260 -17.69 9.77 -6.62
N TRP A 261 -17.81 8.67 -5.86
CA TRP A 261 -17.93 7.32 -6.41
C TRP A 261 -19.22 7.12 -7.23
N LYS A 262 -20.37 7.64 -6.79
CA LYS A 262 -21.65 7.57 -7.54
C LYS A 262 -21.55 8.16 -8.95
N ILE A 263 -20.67 9.14 -9.14
CA ILE A 263 -20.39 9.73 -10.45
C ILE A 263 -19.52 8.78 -11.28
N MET A 264 -18.52 8.17 -10.65
CA MET A 264 -17.52 7.32 -11.30
C MET A 264 -18.05 5.92 -11.66
N GLU A 265 -18.91 5.33 -10.84
CA GLU A 265 -19.34 3.93 -10.99
C GLU A 265 -20.03 3.65 -12.33
N LYS A 266 -20.71 4.67 -12.89
CA LYS A 266 -21.36 4.61 -14.21
C LYS A 266 -20.37 4.34 -15.37
N ASP A 267 -19.08 4.65 -15.18
CA ASP A 267 -18.00 4.45 -16.16
C ASP A 267 -16.84 3.59 -15.63
N ALA A 268 -17.12 2.73 -14.64
CA ALA A 268 -16.12 1.93 -13.92
C ALA A 268 -15.18 1.13 -14.84
N VAL A 269 -15.70 0.54 -15.91
CA VAL A 269 -14.88 -0.26 -16.85
C VAL A 269 -13.82 0.60 -17.55
N ASN A 270 -14.20 1.80 -18.01
CA ASN A 270 -13.25 2.67 -18.70
C ASN A 270 -12.30 3.36 -17.72
N LEU A 271 -12.76 3.70 -16.50
CA LEU A 271 -11.89 4.16 -15.42
C LEU A 271 -10.81 3.13 -15.06
N GLY A 272 -11.20 1.85 -14.94
CA GLY A 272 -10.26 0.75 -14.72
C GLY A 272 -9.27 0.60 -15.86
N ALA A 273 -9.73 0.75 -17.12
CA ALA A 273 -8.87 0.67 -18.28
C ALA A 273 -7.83 1.82 -18.35
N VAL A 274 -8.26 3.06 -18.07
CA VAL A 274 -7.37 4.23 -18.03
C VAL A 274 -6.36 4.12 -16.89
N LEU A 275 -6.80 3.66 -15.72
CA LEU A 275 -5.94 3.43 -14.56
C LEU A 275 -4.82 2.46 -14.90
N PHE A 276 -5.14 1.26 -15.37
CA PHE A 276 -4.12 0.23 -15.61
C PHE A 276 -3.20 0.59 -16.78
N ALA A 277 -3.73 1.18 -17.85
CA ALA A 277 -2.87 1.65 -18.95
C ALA A 277 -1.84 2.69 -18.45
N ARG A 278 -2.25 3.62 -17.56
CA ARG A 278 -1.35 4.59 -16.96
C ARG A 278 -0.35 3.95 -15.99
N LEU A 279 -0.81 3.03 -15.17
CA LEU A 279 0.03 2.30 -14.20
C LEU A 279 1.17 1.57 -14.92
N LEU A 280 0.84 0.81 -15.97
CA LEU A 280 1.82 0.00 -16.69
C LEU A 280 2.77 0.85 -17.54
N GLU A 281 2.28 1.94 -18.13
CA GLU A 281 3.11 2.90 -18.88
C GLU A 281 4.21 3.52 -17.99
N LYS A 282 3.85 3.89 -16.76
CA LYS A 282 4.77 4.61 -15.85
C LYS A 282 5.64 3.70 -15.00
N ASN A 283 5.29 2.41 -14.90
CA ASN A 283 5.97 1.48 -14.00
C ASN A 283 6.31 0.17 -14.74
N PRO A 284 7.43 0.13 -15.48
CA PRO A 284 7.87 -1.06 -16.21
C PRO A 284 8.10 -2.30 -15.34
N SER A 285 8.39 -2.13 -14.05
CA SER A 285 8.46 -3.23 -13.07
C SER A 285 7.09 -3.88 -12.87
N ILE A 286 6.04 -3.07 -12.67
CA ILE A 286 4.66 -3.52 -12.49
C ILE A 286 4.11 -4.12 -13.80
N GLN A 287 4.49 -3.57 -14.95
CA GLN A 287 4.09 -4.09 -16.28
C GLN A 287 4.40 -5.58 -16.45
N LYS A 288 5.50 -6.07 -15.88
CA LYS A 288 5.93 -7.48 -16.00
C LYS A 288 5.04 -8.45 -15.20
N LEU A 289 4.24 -7.97 -14.26
CA LEU A 289 3.35 -8.80 -13.44
C LEU A 289 2.09 -9.23 -14.22
N PHE A 290 1.67 -8.43 -15.21
CA PHE A 290 0.42 -8.66 -15.94
C PHE A 290 0.67 -9.35 -17.29
N PRO A 291 -0.06 -10.43 -17.63
CA PRO A 291 0.02 -11.06 -18.95
C PRO A 291 -0.20 -10.07 -20.10
N PHE A 292 -1.21 -9.19 -19.98
CA PHE A 292 -1.47 -8.13 -20.96
C PHE A 292 -0.41 -7.02 -20.96
N GLY A 293 0.31 -6.82 -19.85
CA GLY A 293 1.44 -5.89 -19.77
C GLY A 293 2.65 -6.34 -20.57
N LYS A 294 2.90 -7.66 -20.61
CA LYS A 294 3.99 -8.29 -21.38
C LYS A 294 3.83 -8.17 -22.90
N LEU A 295 2.64 -7.83 -23.38
CA LEU A 295 2.37 -7.58 -24.80
C LEU A 295 3.01 -6.27 -25.30
N ASN A 296 3.44 -5.39 -24.38
CA ASN A 296 4.09 -4.11 -24.67
C ASN A 296 3.33 -3.25 -25.69
N LEU A 297 2.00 -3.23 -25.58
CA LEU A 297 1.13 -2.46 -26.47
C LEU A 297 1.16 -0.96 -26.13
N PRO A 298 1.03 -0.06 -27.11
CA PRO A 298 0.81 1.36 -26.86
C PRO A 298 -0.43 1.61 -25.99
N PRO A 299 -0.47 2.67 -25.14
CA PRO A 299 -1.55 2.91 -24.19
C PRO A 299 -2.96 2.88 -24.79
N ASP A 300 -3.15 3.41 -26.00
CA ASP A 300 -4.45 3.43 -26.68
C ASP A 300 -4.97 2.03 -27.02
N LYS A 301 -4.08 1.16 -27.49
CA LYS A 301 -4.40 -0.24 -27.80
C LYS A 301 -4.53 -1.07 -26.52
N LEU A 302 -3.71 -0.79 -25.52
CA LEU A 302 -3.73 -1.46 -24.23
C LEU A 302 -5.06 -1.21 -23.49
N ARG A 303 -5.61 0.01 -23.55
CA ARG A 303 -6.95 0.35 -23.00
C ARG A 303 -8.11 -0.42 -23.64
N GLN A 304 -7.92 -0.96 -24.84
CA GLN A 304 -8.89 -1.76 -25.56
C GLN A 304 -8.68 -3.27 -25.35
N ASN A 305 -7.60 -3.68 -24.70
CA ASN A 305 -7.31 -5.09 -24.44
C ASN A 305 -8.40 -5.71 -23.53
N PRO A 306 -9.05 -6.82 -23.95
CA PRO A 306 -10.14 -7.42 -23.19
C PRO A 306 -9.75 -7.85 -21.78
N ASP A 307 -8.56 -8.44 -21.60
CA ASP A 307 -8.09 -8.94 -20.30
C ASP A 307 -7.81 -7.79 -19.34
N LEU A 308 -7.21 -6.70 -19.82
CA LEU A 308 -7.00 -5.49 -19.03
C LEU A 308 -8.34 -4.87 -18.62
N ARG A 309 -9.30 -4.78 -19.54
CA ARG A 309 -10.63 -4.22 -19.25
C ARG A 309 -11.39 -5.06 -18.22
N ALA A 310 -11.31 -6.39 -18.32
CA ALA A 310 -11.89 -7.30 -17.35
C ALA A 310 -11.23 -7.16 -15.98
N HIS A 311 -9.90 -7.10 -15.92
CA HIS A 311 -9.17 -6.89 -14.68
C HIS A 311 -9.48 -5.53 -14.05
N GLY A 312 -9.48 -4.46 -14.84
CA GLY A 312 -9.82 -3.10 -14.41
C GLY A 312 -11.26 -3.00 -13.88
N LYS A 313 -12.22 -3.69 -14.49
CA LYS A 313 -13.59 -3.80 -13.99
C LYS A 313 -13.63 -4.44 -12.59
N GLY A 314 -12.96 -5.57 -12.39
CA GLY A 314 -12.93 -6.24 -11.09
C GLY A 314 -12.30 -5.40 -9.96
N VAL A 315 -11.26 -4.63 -10.28
CA VAL A 315 -10.67 -3.68 -9.31
C VAL A 315 -11.65 -2.57 -8.97
N MET A 316 -12.35 -2.00 -9.96
CA MET A 316 -13.34 -0.95 -9.71
C MET A 316 -14.56 -1.46 -8.94
N GLU A 317 -15.01 -2.68 -9.20
CA GLU A 317 -16.07 -3.33 -8.41
C GLU A 317 -15.64 -3.51 -6.94
N THR A 318 -14.39 -3.93 -6.71
CA THR A 318 -13.83 -4.05 -5.35
C THR A 318 -13.76 -2.70 -4.64
N ILE A 319 -13.36 -1.64 -5.35
CA ILE A 319 -13.39 -0.27 -4.81
C ILE A 319 -14.83 0.15 -4.49
N GLY A 320 -15.82 -0.22 -5.32
CA GLY A 320 -17.22 0.06 -5.04
C GLY A 320 -17.73 -0.62 -3.77
N ILE A 321 -17.35 -1.88 -3.54
CA ILE A 321 -17.66 -2.59 -2.29
C ILE A 321 -17.02 -1.88 -1.09
N LEU A 322 -15.75 -1.47 -1.20
CA LEU A 322 -15.09 -0.69 -0.15
C LEU A 322 -15.85 0.61 0.15
N VAL A 323 -16.27 1.34 -0.88
CA VAL A 323 -17.02 2.60 -0.73
C VAL A 323 -18.34 2.36 0.00
N ALA A 324 -19.05 1.26 -0.32
CA ALA A 324 -20.28 0.87 0.35
C ALA A 324 -20.06 0.48 1.83
N SER A 325 -18.86 -0.02 2.17
CA SER A 325 -18.49 -0.43 3.54
C SER A 325 -17.76 0.66 4.35
N LEU A 326 -17.69 1.91 3.89
CA LEU A 326 -16.96 2.98 4.60
C LEU A 326 -17.51 3.31 5.98
N ASP A 327 -18.81 3.08 6.19
CA ASP A 327 -19.45 3.28 7.49
C ASP A 327 -19.08 2.18 8.48
N ASP A 328 -18.73 0.99 8.00
CA ASP A 328 -18.36 -0.18 8.82
C ASP A 328 -17.21 -1.00 8.20
N LEU A 329 -15.98 -0.52 8.38
CA LEU A 329 -14.80 -1.11 7.74
C LEU A 329 -14.52 -2.56 8.18
N LYS A 330 -15.06 -3.00 9.32
CA LYS A 330 -14.80 -4.36 9.85
C LYS A 330 -15.29 -5.45 8.90
N ASP A 331 -16.27 -5.16 8.06
CA ASP A 331 -16.85 -6.11 7.12
C ASP A 331 -15.96 -6.32 5.87
N ILE A 332 -15.22 -5.27 5.47
CA ILE A 332 -14.37 -5.31 4.27
C ILE A 332 -12.90 -5.66 4.58
N VAL A 333 -12.44 -5.40 5.81
CA VAL A 333 -11.06 -5.68 6.23
C VAL A 333 -10.64 -7.14 6.00
N PRO A 334 -11.45 -8.18 6.33
CA PRO A 334 -11.09 -9.57 6.04
C PRO A 334 -10.87 -9.84 4.55
N THR A 335 -11.77 -9.32 3.71
CA THR A 335 -11.69 -9.43 2.24
C THR A 335 -10.45 -8.74 1.70
N LEU A 336 -10.11 -7.55 2.21
CA LEU A 336 -8.88 -6.83 1.83
C LEU A 336 -7.62 -7.58 2.29
N LYS A 337 -7.62 -8.18 3.48
CA LYS A 337 -6.49 -9.01 3.95
C LYS A 337 -6.28 -10.21 3.03
N GLU A 338 -7.35 -10.92 2.66
CA GLU A 338 -7.30 -12.05 1.73
C GLU A 338 -6.82 -11.61 0.33
N LEU A 339 -7.33 -10.48 -0.16
CA LEU A 339 -6.86 -9.88 -1.41
C LEU A 339 -5.37 -9.57 -1.34
N GLY A 340 -4.87 -8.98 -0.26
CA GLY A 340 -3.43 -8.70 -0.07
C GLY A 340 -2.59 -9.98 -0.12
N ALA A 341 -3.01 -11.04 0.58
CA ALA A 341 -2.33 -12.34 0.53
C ALA A 341 -2.28 -12.94 -0.90
N ARG A 342 -3.38 -12.84 -1.65
CA ARG A 342 -3.42 -13.24 -3.06
C ARG A 342 -2.50 -12.38 -3.93
N HIS A 343 -2.48 -11.07 -3.73
CA HIS A 343 -1.62 -10.15 -4.49
C HIS A 343 -0.13 -10.41 -4.20
N ASN A 344 0.24 -10.79 -2.98
CA ASN A 344 1.58 -11.28 -2.67
C ASN A 344 1.95 -12.50 -3.53
N SER A 345 1.05 -13.48 -3.65
CA SER A 345 1.26 -14.68 -4.48
C SER A 345 1.41 -14.38 -5.98
N TYR A 346 0.87 -13.24 -6.44
CA TYR A 346 1.01 -12.76 -7.83
C TYR A 346 2.33 -12.02 -8.07
N GLY A 347 3.15 -11.81 -7.04
CA GLY A 347 4.39 -11.04 -7.09
C GLY A 347 4.17 -9.53 -6.97
N ALA A 348 3.00 -9.08 -6.54
CA ALA A 348 2.82 -7.68 -6.14
C ALA A 348 3.57 -7.45 -4.82
N LYS A 349 4.16 -6.27 -4.65
CA LYS A 349 4.87 -5.86 -3.44
C LYS A 349 4.21 -4.62 -2.85
N PRO A 350 4.33 -4.34 -1.53
CA PRO A 350 3.80 -3.13 -0.91
C PRO A 350 4.18 -1.84 -1.65
N GLU A 351 5.38 -1.78 -2.24
CA GLU A 351 5.88 -0.60 -2.98
C GLU A 351 5.12 -0.33 -4.29
N HIS A 352 4.31 -1.29 -4.78
CA HIS A 352 3.50 -1.11 -5.97
C HIS A 352 2.20 -0.32 -5.71
N PHE A 353 1.69 -0.28 -4.47
CA PHE A 353 0.41 0.37 -4.15
C PHE A 353 0.43 1.89 -4.28
N PRO A 354 1.49 2.63 -3.89
CA PRO A 354 1.57 4.06 -4.16
C PRO A 354 1.43 4.41 -5.64
N ALA A 355 2.03 3.61 -6.53
CA ALA A 355 1.89 3.80 -7.99
C ALA A 355 0.46 3.54 -8.47
N LEU A 356 -0.24 2.58 -7.86
CA LEU A 356 -1.66 2.31 -8.11
C LEU A 356 -2.53 3.52 -7.71
N VAL A 357 -2.27 4.13 -6.55
CA VAL A 357 -2.98 5.33 -6.08
C VAL A 357 -2.79 6.49 -7.06
N GLU A 358 -1.57 6.76 -7.52
CA GLU A 358 -1.33 7.82 -8.51
C GLU A 358 -2.02 7.54 -9.85
N ALA A 359 -2.03 6.28 -10.30
CA ALA A 359 -2.75 5.89 -11.51
C ALA A 359 -4.27 6.03 -11.35
N PHE A 360 -4.82 5.75 -10.17
CA PHE A 360 -6.22 5.96 -9.84
C PHE A 360 -6.58 7.46 -9.88
N MET A 361 -5.77 8.31 -9.24
CA MET A 361 -5.94 9.77 -9.25
C MET A 361 -5.91 10.35 -10.66
N PHE A 362 -4.99 9.85 -11.50
CA PHE A 362 -4.96 10.22 -12.91
C PHE A 362 -6.25 9.81 -13.64
N SER A 363 -6.72 8.58 -13.43
CA SER A 363 -7.95 8.08 -14.04
C SER A 363 -9.16 8.95 -13.66
N MET A 364 -9.31 9.26 -12.37
CA MET A 364 -10.33 10.19 -11.88
C MET A 364 -10.25 11.55 -12.59
N LYS A 365 -9.08 12.20 -12.59
CA LYS A 365 -8.86 13.51 -13.20
C LYS A 365 -9.31 13.58 -14.66
N THR A 366 -9.18 12.47 -15.40
CA THR A 366 -9.56 12.43 -16.82
C THR A 366 -11.06 12.23 -17.08
N ARG A 367 -11.84 11.87 -16.06
CA ARG A 367 -13.22 11.40 -16.20
C ARG A 367 -14.23 12.15 -15.35
N VAL A 368 -13.80 12.70 -14.22
CA VAL A 368 -14.64 13.59 -13.40
C VAL A 368 -14.27 15.03 -13.68
N SER A 369 -15.24 15.94 -13.56
CA SER A 369 -15.02 17.36 -13.83
C SER A 369 -14.05 17.97 -12.82
N ALA A 370 -13.38 19.08 -13.16
CA ALA A 370 -12.44 19.74 -12.26
C ALA A 370 -13.10 20.23 -10.96
N GLU A 371 -14.40 20.46 -11.00
CA GLU A 371 -15.23 20.87 -9.88
C GLU A 371 -15.57 19.70 -8.93
N VAL A 372 -15.52 18.46 -9.41
CA VAL A 372 -15.61 17.23 -8.59
C VAL A 372 -14.22 16.78 -8.13
N PHE A 373 -13.18 16.97 -8.94
CA PHE A 373 -11.80 16.59 -8.63
C PHE A 373 -11.05 17.64 -7.77
N THR A 374 -11.67 18.12 -6.69
CA THR A 374 -11.06 19.11 -5.80
C THR A 374 -9.90 18.53 -4.98
N ALA A 375 -9.09 19.38 -4.35
CA ALA A 375 -7.98 18.93 -3.49
C ALA A 375 -8.48 18.08 -2.32
N GLU A 376 -9.65 18.41 -1.76
CA GLU A 376 -10.28 17.68 -0.66
C GLU A 376 -10.83 16.32 -1.10
N VAL A 377 -11.36 16.21 -2.33
CA VAL A 377 -11.78 14.92 -2.89
C VAL A 377 -10.56 14.03 -3.17
N GLN A 378 -9.47 14.61 -3.69
CA GLN A 378 -8.21 13.90 -3.85
C GLN A 378 -7.67 13.39 -2.51
N GLU A 379 -7.65 14.23 -1.48
CA GLU A 379 -7.22 13.85 -0.14
C GLU A 379 -8.12 12.76 0.47
N ALA A 380 -9.45 12.89 0.35
CA ALA A 380 -10.41 11.91 0.84
C ALA A 380 -10.22 10.54 0.19
N TRP A 381 -10.05 10.50 -1.14
CA TRP A 381 -9.72 9.26 -1.86
C TRP A 381 -8.36 8.70 -1.48
N ARG A 382 -7.34 9.55 -1.28
CA ARG A 382 -6.02 9.11 -0.81
C ARG A 382 -6.13 8.45 0.56
N ASN A 383 -6.91 9.02 1.48
CA ASN A 383 -7.13 8.46 2.81
C ASN A 383 -7.90 7.13 2.76
N VAL A 384 -8.93 7.00 1.91
CA VAL A 384 -9.65 5.74 1.74
C VAL A 384 -8.79 4.66 1.07
N LEU A 385 -8.07 5.01 0.00
CA LEU A 385 -7.15 4.07 -0.66
C LEU A 385 -5.96 3.72 0.23
N LYS A 386 -5.59 4.60 1.19
CA LYS A 386 -4.58 4.28 2.20
C LYS A 386 -5.05 3.15 3.11
N VAL A 387 -6.36 2.99 3.38
CA VAL A 387 -6.88 1.83 4.09
C VAL A 387 -6.68 0.54 3.29
N VAL A 388 -6.88 0.60 1.96
CA VAL A 388 -6.59 -0.54 1.07
C VAL A 388 -5.10 -0.88 1.08
N ASP A 389 -4.25 0.12 0.85
CA ASP A 389 -2.79 -0.02 0.89
C ASP A 389 -2.35 -0.60 2.24
N VAL A 390 -2.68 0.04 3.36
CA VAL A 390 -2.26 -0.44 4.69
C VAL A 390 -2.80 -1.84 4.94
N THR A 391 -4.08 -2.13 4.68
CA THR A 391 -4.66 -3.44 5.00
C THR A 391 -4.07 -4.55 4.14
N MET A 392 -3.93 -4.32 2.83
CA MET A 392 -3.34 -5.29 1.91
C MET A 392 -1.83 -5.42 2.13
N SER A 393 -1.09 -4.31 2.22
CA SER A 393 0.36 -4.32 2.49
C SER A 393 0.67 -4.94 3.84
N THR A 394 -0.17 -4.74 4.87
CA THR A 394 -0.02 -5.40 6.17
C THR A 394 -0.22 -6.91 6.03
N SER A 395 -1.21 -7.38 5.28
CA SER A 395 -1.38 -8.82 5.04
C SER A 395 -0.38 -9.42 4.04
N MET A 396 0.36 -8.59 3.31
CA MET A 396 1.49 -8.99 2.46
C MET A 396 2.81 -9.05 3.25
N SER A 397 2.99 -8.16 4.23
CA SER A 397 4.20 -8.00 5.06
C SER A 397 4.15 -8.87 6.32
N HIS A 398 2.96 -9.13 6.83
CA HIS A 398 2.74 -10.30 7.66
C HIS A 398 2.81 -11.48 6.69
N SER A 399 3.96 -12.15 6.64
CA SER A 399 3.88 -13.60 6.61
C SER A 399 3.03 -13.95 7.83
N ASN A 400 1.72 -14.10 7.65
CA ASN A 400 0.91 -14.76 8.65
C ASN A 400 1.66 -16.06 8.87
N GLY A 401 2.33 -16.15 10.03
CA GLY A 401 2.79 -17.40 10.55
C GLY A 401 1.61 -18.35 10.39
N ALA A 402 1.91 -19.54 9.91
CA ALA A 402 0.92 -20.52 9.56
C ALA A 402 -0.11 -20.80 10.71
N SER A 403 0.20 -20.37 11.93
CA SER A 403 -0.64 -20.39 13.13
C SER A 403 -1.98 -19.65 13.05
N ASP A 404 -2.24 -18.74 12.10
CA ASP A 404 -3.50 -17.96 12.05
C ASP A 404 -4.45 -18.32 10.89
N VAL A 405 -4.18 -19.41 10.17
CA VAL A 405 -5.10 -19.94 9.15
C VAL A 405 -6.25 -20.68 9.84
N THR A 406 -7.41 -20.06 9.95
CA THR A 406 -8.61 -20.68 10.54
C THR A 406 -9.51 -21.26 9.45
N ILE A 407 -9.66 -22.60 9.41
CA ILE A 407 -10.66 -23.26 8.55
C ILE A 407 -11.99 -23.29 9.29
N SER A 408 -13.08 -22.88 8.63
CA SER A 408 -14.41 -22.90 9.25
C SER A 408 -14.82 -24.35 9.62
N PRO A 409 -15.55 -24.56 10.73
CA PRO A 409 -16.04 -25.90 11.10
C PRO A 409 -16.85 -26.57 9.97
N LYS A 410 -17.61 -25.78 9.20
CA LYS A 410 -18.38 -26.24 8.04
C LYS A 410 -17.45 -26.81 6.96
N ASP A 411 -16.38 -26.11 6.61
CA ASP A 411 -15.45 -26.55 5.56
C ASP A 411 -14.69 -27.81 5.97
N LYS A 412 -14.29 -27.91 7.24
CA LYS A 412 -13.67 -29.13 7.79
C LYS A 412 -14.60 -30.34 7.62
N GLN A 413 -15.86 -30.19 8.04
CA GLN A 413 -16.84 -31.26 7.96
C GLN A 413 -17.10 -31.70 6.51
N LEU A 414 -17.23 -30.74 5.58
CA LEU A 414 -17.47 -31.01 4.16
C LEU A 414 -16.28 -31.72 3.51
N ALA A 415 -15.06 -31.29 3.80
CA ALA A 415 -13.86 -31.92 3.26
C ALA A 415 -13.60 -33.30 3.89
N GLN A 416 -13.73 -33.46 5.20
CA GLN A 416 -13.64 -34.76 5.88
C GLN A 416 -14.71 -35.73 5.37
N GLY A 417 -15.94 -35.25 5.18
CA GLY A 417 -17.05 -36.04 4.66
C GLY A 417 -16.81 -36.52 3.24
N SER A 418 -16.34 -35.65 2.35
CA SER A 418 -16.03 -36.00 0.96
C SER A 418 -14.74 -36.82 0.81
N TRP A 419 -13.74 -36.63 1.68
CA TRP A 419 -12.49 -37.41 1.72
C TRP A 419 -12.75 -38.91 1.91
N LYS A 420 -13.73 -39.27 2.75
CA LYS A 420 -14.11 -40.67 3.05
C LYS A 420 -14.47 -41.49 1.79
N PHE A 421 -14.94 -40.83 0.74
CA PHE A 421 -15.31 -41.48 -0.52
C PHE A 421 -14.10 -41.70 -1.43
N ILE A 422 -13.16 -40.76 -1.47
CA ILE A 422 -12.02 -40.81 -2.41
C ILE A 422 -10.79 -41.54 -1.85
N GLN A 423 -10.67 -41.68 -0.53
CA GLN A 423 -9.55 -42.37 0.13
C GLN A 423 -9.36 -43.84 -0.30
N LYS A 424 -10.39 -44.45 -0.92
CA LYS A 424 -10.34 -45.83 -1.40
C LYS A 424 -9.57 -46.00 -2.72
N ASP A 425 -9.33 -44.91 -3.47
CA ASP A 425 -8.70 -44.95 -4.79
C ASP A 425 -7.64 -43.84 -5.00
N LEU A 426 -6.80 -43.62 -3.99
CA LEU A 426 -5.80 -42.54 -4.02
C LEU A 426 -4.80 -42.67 -5.18
N VAL A 427 -4.46 -43.89 -5.58
CA VAL A 427 -3.46 -44.13 -6.63
C VAL A 427 -3.99 -43.68 -8.00
N ASN A 428 -5.21 -44.06 -8.37
CA ASN A 428 -5.74 -43.69 -9.68
C ASN A 428 -6.19 -42.23 -9.73
N LEU A 429 -6.70 -41.67 -8.63
CA LEU A 429 -7.06 -40.25 -8.54
C LEU A 429 -5.84 -39.34 -8.54
N GLY A 430 -4.78 -39.72 -7.82
CA GLY A 430 -3.48 -39.04 -7.86
C GLY A 430 -2.86 -39.08 -9.25
N ALA A 431 -2.92 -40.24 -9.93
CA ALA A 431 -2.44 -40.35 -11.31
C ALA A 431 -3.25 -39.47 -12.27
N SER A 432 -4.58 -39.44 -12.14
CA SER A 432 -5.47 -38.57 -12.93
C SER A 432 -5.18 -37.08 -12.71
N MET A 433 -4.87 -36.69 -11.47
CA MET A 433 -4.52 -35.31 -11.09
C MET A 433 -3.24 -34.89 -11.81
N PHE A 434 -2.18 -35.69 -11.71
CA PHE A 434 -0.89 -35.35 -12.31
C PHE A 434 -0.90 -35.40 -13.84
N VAL A 435 -1.63 -36.33 -14.47
CA VAL A 435 -1.82 -36.32 -15.93
C VAL A 435 -2.49 -35.01 -16.35
N ARG A 436 -3.57 -34.59 -15.67
CA ARG A 436 -4.26 -33.33 -15.97
C ARG A 436 -3.35 -32.11 -15.75
N LEU A 437 -2.59 -32.09 -14.66
CA LEU A 437 -1.65 -31.02 -14.33
C LEU A 437 -0.63 -30.84 -15.46
N LEU A 438 0.00 -31.94 -15.90
CA LEU A 438 1.07 -31.90 -16.90
C LEU A 438 0.57 -31.64 -18.33
N GLU A 439 -0.65 -32.05 -18.66
CA GLU A 439 -1.30 -31.72 -19.93
C GLU A 439 -1.62 -30.22 -20.05
N LYS A 440 -2.16 -29.63 -18.97
CA LYS A 440 -2.60 -28.23 -18.97
C LYS A 440 -1.47 -27.24 -18.69
N ASN A 441 -0.36 -27.71 -18.13
CA ASN A 441 0.77 -26.85 -17.75
C ASN A 441 2.10 -27.40 -18.29
N PRO A 442 2.40 -27.22 -19.59
CA PRO A 442 3.63 -27.72 -20.21
C PRO A 442 4.92 -27.19 -19.56
N GLY A 443 4.87 -26.01 -18.92
CA GLY A 443 5.99 -25.46 -18.14
C GLY A 443 6.31 -26.27 -16.88
N ILE A 444 5.29 -26.74 -16.17
CA ILE A 444 5.42 -27.59 -14.97
C ILE A 444 5.92 -28.98 -15.36
N ARG A 445 5.59 -29.48 -16.56
CA ARG A 445 6.01 -30.81 -17.03
C ARG A 445 7.51 -31.08 -16.95
N LYS A 446 8.35 -30.04 -17.09
CA LYS A 446 9.81 -30.19 -17.06
C LYS A 446 10.38 -30.37 -15.65
N THR A 447 9.63 -30.07 -14.59
CA THR A 447 10.09 -30.19 -13.19
C THR A 447 10.07 -31.64 -12.69
N PHE A 448 9.34 -32.53 -13.37
CA PHE A 448 9.22 -33.94 -13.00
C PHE A 448 10.06 -34.84 -13.91
N SER A 449 10.76 -35.82 -13.33
CA SER A 449 11.51 -36.84 -14.09
C SER A 449 10.60 -37.58 -15.09
N PHE A 450 9.44 -38.07 -14.64
CA PHE A 450 8.43 -38.72 -15.50
C PHE A 450 7.79 -37.76 -16.50
N GLY A 451 7.74 -36.46 -16.20
CA GLY A 451 7.23 -35.44 -17.12
C GLY A 451 8.15 -35.20 -18.32
N ARG A 452 9.47 -35.25 -18.09
CA ARG A 452 10.52 -35.13 -19.12
C ARG A 452 10.53 -36.27 -20.15
N LEU A 453 9.92 -37.42 -19.84
CA LEU A 453 9.75 -38.54 -20.77
C LEU A 453 8.75 -38.23 -21.92
N ASN A 454 7.99 -37.15 -21.80
CA ASN A 454 7.02 -36.70 -22.80
C ASN A 454 6.02 -37.79 -23.28
N LEU A 455 5.66 -38.72 -22.40
CA LEU A 455 4.73 -39.81 -22.72
C LEU A 455 3.30 -39.31 -23.01
N PRO A 456 2.54 -39.99 -23.88
CA PRO A 456 1.11 -39.69 -24.07
C PRO A 456 0.31 -39.99 -22.79
N PRO A 457 -0.86 -39.35 -22.59
CA PRO A 457 -1.61 -39.37 -21.32
C PRO A 457 -1.89 -40.76 -20.77
N ASP A 458 -2.29 -41.71 -21.62
CA ASP A 458 -2.62 -43.09 -21.20
C ASP A 458 -1.39 -43.84 -20.68
N LYS A 459 -0.23 -43.67 -21.34
CA LYS A 459 1.04 -44.27 -20.90
C LYS A 459 1.61 -43.55 -19.68
N LEU A 460 1.46 -42.22 -19.61
CA LEU A 460 1.88 -41.41 -18.48
C LEU A 460 1.09 -41.75 -17.21
N ARG A 461 -0.22 -42.03 -17.34
CA ARG A 461 -1.09 -42.49 -16.23
C ARG A 461 -0.65 -43.83 -15.63
N GLN A 462 -0.01 -44.68 -16.42
CA GLN A 462 0.50 -45.99 -16.01
C GLN A 462 1.95 -45.94 -15.51
N ASN A 463 2.64 -44.80 -15.65
CA ASN A 463 4.03 -44.67 -15.23
C ASN A 463 4.17 -44.89 -13.70
N PRO A 464 5.07 -45.78 -13.24
CA PRO A 464 5.17 -46.16 -11.83
C PRO A 464 5.60 -44.99 -10.95
N ASP A 465 6.52 -44.14 -11.40
CA ASP A 465 7.00 -42.98 -10.63
C ASP A 465 5.90 -41.93 -10.44
N LEU A 466 5.13 -41.66 -11.50
CA LEU A 466 3.97 -40.76 -11.41
C LEU A 466 2.91 -41.31 -10.46
N ARG A 467 2.60 -42.61 -10.53
CA ARG A 467 1.61 -43.24 -9.66
C ARG A 467 2.05 -43.23 -8.19
N ALA A 468 3.34 -43.49 -7.93
CA ALA A 468 3.91 -43.42 -6.59
C ALA A 468 3.89 -41.97 -6.05
N HIS A 469 4.31 -41.01 -6.85
CA HIS A 469 4.31 -39.59 -6.49
C HIS A 469 2.89 -39.07 -6.25
N GLY A 470 1.96 -39.38 -7.16
CA GLY A 470 0.55 -39.02 -7.04
C GLY A 470 -0.12 -39.61 -5.80
N LYS A 471 0.19 -40.88 -5.46
CA LYS A 471 -0.27 -41.49 -4.20
C LYS A 471 0.27 -40.73 -2.98
N GLY A 472 1.56 -40.36 -3.00
CA GLY A 472 2.19 -39.59 -1.92
C GLY A 472 1.50 -38.25 -1.66
N VAL A 473 1.25 -37.47 -2.71
CA VAL A 473 0.56 -36.17 -2.62
C VAL A 473 -0.87 -36.33 -2.07
N MET A 474 -1.60 -37.35 -2.54
CA MET A 474 -2.94 -37.62 -2.04
C MET A 474 -2.93 -38.01 -0.56
N LEU A 475 -1.93 -38.78 -0.09
CA LEU A 475 -1.79 -39.09 1.34
C LEU A 475 -1.51 -37.83 2.16
N THR A 476 -0.69 -36.91 1.66
CA THR A 476 -0.45 -35.60 2.29
C THR A 476 -1.73 -34.78 2.44
N PHE A 477 -2.59 -34.76 1.42
CA PHE A 477 -3.92 -34.11 1.54
C PHE A 477 -4.82 -34.82 2.56
N GLY A 478 -4.73 -36.15 2.67
CA GLY A 478 -5.43 -36.89 3.72
C GLY A 478 -4.97 -36.51 5.12
N THR A 479 -3.66 -36.41 5.34
CA THR A 479 -3.07 -35.94 6.60
C THR A 479 -3.57 -34.54 6.97
N LEU A 480 -3.65 -33.63 6.00
CA LEU A 480 -4.19 -32.28 6.21
C LEU A 480 -5.67 -32.28 6.61
N VAL A 481 -6.49 -33.11 5.97
CA VAL A 481 -7.93 -33.20 6.25
C VAL A 481 -8.20 -33.85 7.60
N SER A 482 -7.41 -34.86 7.96
CA SER A 482 -7.48 -35.51 9.28
C SER A 482 -6.96 -34.60 10.40
N GLY A 483 -5.99 -33.73 10.11
CA GLY A 483 -5.41 -32.76 11.04
C GLY A 483 -6.05 -31.36 10.99
N ALA A 484 -7.16 -31.18 10.27
CA ALA A 484 -7.78 -29.87 10.07
C ALA A 484 -8.27 -29.20 11.37
N ASP A 485 -8.43 -29.98 12.44
CA ASP A 485 -8.80 -29.49 13.78
C ASP A 485 -7.64 -28.93 14.59
N ASP A 486 -6.41 -29.27 14.23
CA ASP A 486 -5.19 -28.84 14.90
C ASP A 486 -4.07 -28.62 13.88
N LEU A 487 -4.24 -27.56 13.08
CA LEU A 487 -3.30 -27.21 12.02
C LEU A 487 -1.89 -26.96 12.57
N GLY A 488 -1.76 -26.50 13.81
CA GLY A 488 -0.47 -26.26 14.48
C GLY A 488 0.46 -27.47 14.47
N LYS A 489 -0.08 -28.70 14.48
CA LYS A 489 0.70 -29.93 14.39
C LYS A 489 1.13 -30.32 12.98
N ILE A 490 0.39 -29.86 11.97
CA ILE A 490 0.59 -30.22 10.55
C ILE A 490 1.47 -29.19 9.85
N ILE A 491 1.41 -27.94 10.28
CA ILE A 491 2.12 -26.79 9.70
C ILE A 491 3.63 -27.02 9.59
N PRO A 492 4.37 -27.45 10.63
CA PRO A 492 5.82 -27.63 10.52
C PRO A 492 6.20 -28.67 9.45
N MET A 493 5.39 -29.72 9.30
CA MET A 493 5.57 -30.72 8.24
C MET A 493 5.36 -30.12 6.84
N MET A 494 4.38 -29.21 6.68
CA MET A 494 4.11 -28.54 5.41
C MET A 494 5.18 -27.51 5.07
N GLU A 495 5.71 -26.79 6.06
CA GLU A 495 6.83 -25.87 5.89
C GLU A 495 8.10 -26.60 5.42
N ASP A 496 8.45 -27.73 6.06
CA ASP A 496 9.54 -28.60 5.60
C ASP A 496 9.32 -29.15 4.19
N LEU A 497 8.09 -29.58 3.88
CA LEU A 497 7.73 -30.01 2.52
C LEU A 497 7.90 -28.86 1.51
N GLY A 498 7.50 -27.64 1.86
CA GLY A 498 7.62 -26.48 0.99
C GLY A 498 9.08 -26.10 0.70
N ALA A 499 9.92 -26.08 1.74
CA ALA A 499 11.37 -25.87 1.61
C ALA A 499 12.03 -26.90 0.68
N ARG A 500 11.71 -28.19 0.83
CA ARG A 500 12.20 -29.25 -0.08
C ARG A 500 11.73 -29.05 -1.51
N HIS A 501 10.45 -28.72 -1.71
CA HIS A 501 9.89 -28.53 -3.06
C HIS A 501 10.44 -27.28 -3.77
N LYS A 502 10.88 -26.24 -3.03
CA LYS A 502 11.66 -25.11 -3.58
C LYS A 502 12.93 -25.62 -4.29
N THR A 503 13.66 -26.57 -3.67
CA THR A 503 14.88 -27.16 -4.28
C THR A 503 14.62 -27.96 -5.55
N TYR A 504 13.40 -28.51 -5.72
CA TYR A 504 12.98 -29.21 -6.93
C TYR A 504 12.55 -28.26 -8.06
N GLY A 505 12.62 -26.94 -7.83
CA GLY A 505 12.18 -25.91 -8.77
C GLY A 505 10.67 -25.68 -8.75
N ALA A 506 9.95 -26.14 -7.72
CA ALA A 506 8.56 -25.74 -7.51
C ALA A 506 8.50 -24.26 -7.09
N LYS A 507 7.46 -23.57 -7.55
CA LYS A 507 7.24 -22.15 -7.28
C LYS A 507 5.84 -21.95 -6.69
N PRO A 508 5.62 -20.90 -5.88
CA PRO A 508 4.29 -20.55 -5.39
C PRO A 508 3.25 -20.44 -6.52
N ALA A 509 3.66 -19.91 -7.67
CA ALA A 509 2.85 -19.80 -8.88
C ALA A 509 2.32 -21.15 -9.45
N HIS A 510 2.85 -22.29 -9.03
CA HIS A 510 2.38 -23.61 -9.46
C HIS A 510 1.16 -24.11 -8.64
N PHE A 511 0.92 -23.61 -7.43
CA PHE A 511 -0.18 -24.09 -6.58
C PHE A 511 -1.58 -23.94 -7.19
N PRO A 512 -1.95 -22.83 -7.85
CA PRO A 512 -3.26 -22.73 -8.51
C PRO A 512 -3.49 -23.85 -9.53
N ALA A 513 -2.46 -24.24 -10.29
CA ALA A 513 -2.55 -25.34 -11.24
C ALA A 513 -2.73 -26.71 -10.55
N ILE A 514 -2.09 -26.91 -9.39
CA ILE A 514 -2.23 -28.10 -8.55
C ILE A 514 -3.66 -28.18 -7.98
N VAL A 515 -4.20 -27.08 -7.49
CA VAL A 515 -5.59 -27.00 -6.98
C VAL A 515 -6.57 -27.36 -8.09
N GLU A 516 -6.47 -26.77 -9.27
CA GLU A 516 -7.37 -27.08 -10.40
C GLU A 516 -7.26 -28.54 -10.86
N ALA A 517 -6.04 -29.10 -10.88
CA ALA A 517 -5.82 -30.50 -11.19
C ALA A 517 -6.43 -31.45 -10.12
N PHE A 518 -6.36 -31.08 -8.85
CA PHE A 518 -6.99 -31.84 -7.78
C PHE A 518 -8.52 -31.74 -7.84
N MET A 519 -9.07 -30.55 -8.08
CA MET A 519 -10.52 -30.35 -8.29
C MET A 519 -11.06 -31.18 -9.45
N TYR A 520 -10.29 -31.30 -10.54
CA TYR A 520 -10.61 -32.21 -11.63
C TYR A 520 -10.69 -33.68 -11.17
N SER A 521 -9.73 -34.13 -10.36
CA SER A 521 -9.74 -35.48 -9.79
C SER A 521 -10.89 -35.71 -8.82
N LEU A 522 -11.24 -34.72 -7.98
CA LEU A 522 -12.42 -34.79 -7.11
C LEU A 522 -13.70 -34.96 -7.93
N LYS A 523 -13.88 -34.18 -9.00
CA LYS A 523 -15.02 -34.29 -9.91
C LYS A 523 -15.12 -35.69 -10.56
N LYS A 524 -14.00 -36.38 -10.73
CA LYS A 524 -13.95 -37.75 -11.26
C LYS A 524 -14.20 -38.82 -10.19
N GLY A 525 -13.75 -38.59 -8.95
CA GLY A 525 -13.86 -39.53 -7.84
C GLY A 525 -15.17 -39.41 -7.04
N LEU A 526 -15.87 -38.28 -7.13
CA LEU A 526 -17.10 -38.00 -6.39
C LEU A 526 -18.31 -37.94 -7.32
N SER A 527 -19.47 -38.40 -6.81
CA SER A 527 -20.73 -38.22 -7.53
C SER A 527 -21.16 -36.74 -7.53
N PRO A 528 -21.96 -36.27 -8.50
CA PRO A 528 -22.47 -34.90 -8.52
C PRO A 528 -23.27 -34.50 -7.28
N LYS A 529 -23.86 -35.47 -6.57
CA LYS A 529 -24.57 -35.24 -5.30
C LYS A 529 -23.64 -34.89 -4.14
N ILE A 530 -22.38 -35.33 -4.19
CA ILE A 530 -21.37 -35.08 -3.16
C ILE A 530 -20.45 -33.92 -3.58
N PHE A 531 -20.17 -33.76 -4.87
CA PHE A 531 -19.33 -32.67 -5.39
C PHE A 531 -20.13 -31.36 -5.60
N THR A 532 -20.74 -30.86 -4.53
CA THR A 532 -21.52 -29.62 -4.52
C THR A 532 -20.61 -28.37 -4.54
N PRO A 533 -21.13 -27.17 -4.87
CA PRO A 533 -20.37 -25.92 -4.77
C PRO A 533 -19.74 -25.72 -3.38
N ASP A 534 -20.47 -25.96 -2.31
CA ASP A 534 -19.96 -25.88 -0.94
C ASP A 534 -18.78 -26.82 -0.67
N VAL A 535 -18.81 -28.05 -1.21
CA VAL A 535 -17.69 -28.99 -1.10
C VAL A 535 -16.49 -28.51 -1.92
N GLN A 536 -16.73 -27.88 -3.07
CA GLN A 536 -15.66 -27.31 -3.88
C GLN A 536 -14.97 -26.13 -3.18
N GLU A 537 -15.75 -25.27 -2.55
CA GLU A 537 -15.26 -24.15 -1.76
C GLU A 537 -14.50 -24.63 -0.53
N ALA A 538 -15.05 -25.60 0.21
CA ALA A 538 -14.39 -26.21 1.36
C ALA A 538 -13.00 -26.79 1.00
N TRP A 539 -12.88 -27.51 -0.12
CA TRP A 539 -11.59 -28.04 -0.57
C TRP A 539 -10.61 -26.95 -1.02
N ARG A 540 -11.10 -25.85 -1.62
CA ARG A 540 -10.24 -24.70 -1.95
C ARG A 540 -9.71 -24.02 -0.69
N ASN A 541 -10.53 -23.90 0.35
CA ASN A 541 -10.13 -23.36 1.66
C ASN A 541 -9.13 -24.28 2.38
N ILE A 542 -9.29 -25.60 2.28
CA ILE A 542 -8.28 -26.53 2.85
C ILE A 542 -6.97 -26.47 2.07
N LEU A 543 -7.01 -26.45 0.74
CA LEU A 543 -5.80 -26.42 -0.07
C LEU A 543 -5.11 -25.05 -0.06
N SER A 544 -5.81 -23.98 0.31
CA SER A 544 -5.18 -22.68 0.56
C SER A 544 -4.19 -22.77 1.72
N VAL A 545 -4.45 -23.60 2.74
CA VAL A 545 -3.46 -23.90 3.81
C VAL A 545 -2.18 -24.44 3.21
N VAL A 546 -2.26 -25.39 2.27
CA VAL A 546 -1.08 -25.95 1.58
C VAL A 546 -0.36 -24.86 0.79
N ALA A 547 -1.10 -24.06 0.02
CA ALA A 547 -0.53 -22.99 -0.80
C ALA A 547 0.11 -21.88 0.04
N VAL A 548 -0.44 -21.57 1.22
CA VAL A 548 0.09 -20.57 2.15
C VAL A 548 1.31 -21.10 2.89
N THR A 549 1.24 -22.31 3.47
CA THR A 549 2.30 -22.88 4.32
C THR A 549 3.49 -23.41 3.52
N MET A 550 3.25 -24.11 2.41
CA MET A 550 4.33 -24.50 1.49
C MET A 550 4.76 -23.30 0.63
N GLY A 551 3.85 -22.40 0.29
CA GLY A 551 4.17 -21.23 -0.53
C GLY A 551 4.96 -20.15 0.21
N SER A 552 4.79 -19.98 1.53
CA SER A 552 5.60 -19.06 2.34
C SER A 552 7.06 -19.50 2.38
N THR A 553 7.31 -20.81 2.52
CA THR A 553 8.66 -21.41 2.51
C THR A 553 9.28 -21.56 1.12
N MET A 554 8.47 -21.45 0.05
CA MET A 554 8.95 -21.36 -1.33
C MET A 554 9.17 -19.91 -1.80
N SER A 555 8.36 -18.97 -1.27
CA SER A 555 8.41 -17.53 -1.54
C SER A 555 9.47 -16.81 -0.73
N SER A 556 10.08 -17.48 0.25
CA SER A 556 11.29 -17.01 0.92
C SER A 556 12.46 -17.05 -0.06
N ASP A 557 12.41 -16.24 -1.12
CA ASP A 557 13.51 -15.50 -1.75
C ASP A 557 13.01 -14.75 -2.99
N GLU A 558 12.41 -13.57 -2.78
CA GLU A 558 12.72 -12.37 -3.58
C GLU A 558 12.77 -11.06 -2.75
N SER A 559 12.81 -11.20 -1.42
CA SER A 559 13.12 -10.15 -0.44
C SER A 559 13.44 -10.84 0.89
N GLY A 560 14.57 -11.53 0.91
CA GLY A 560 15.05 -12.32 2.05
C GLY A 560 16.42 -11.83 2.48
N VAL A 561 16.52 -10.56 2.88
CA VAL A 561 17.40 -10.25 4.01
C VAL A 561 16.67 -10.88 5.20
N SER A 562 17.07 -12.08 5.59
CA SER A 562 16.86 -12.49 6.98
C SER A 562 17.75 -11.56 7.80
N GLU A 563 17.13 -10.52 8.35
CA GLU A 563 17.66 -9.75 9.47
C GLU A 563 17.77 -10.68 10.67
N GLU A 564 18.80 -11.53 10.71
CA GLU A 564 19.43 -11.87 11.97
C GLU A 564 20.94 -11.68 11.78
N GLU A 565 21.41 -10.65 12.49
CA GLU A 565 22.78 -10.13 12.58
C GLU A 565 23.26 -9.14 11.51
N SER A 566 22.60 -7.99 11.49
CA SER A 566 23.29 -6.69 11.53
C SER A 566 22.58 -5.82 12.57
N THR A 567 23.16 -5.76 13.76
CA THR A 567 22.63 -5.10 14.96
C THR A 567 22.13 -3.66 14.73
N ALA A 568 20.81 -3.50 14.62
CA ALA A 568 20.06 -2.38 15.14
C ALA A 568 18.70 -2.92 15.58
N SER A 569 18.48 -3.05 16.89
CA SER A 569 17.14 -3.29 17.43
C SER A 569 16.18 -2.24 16.85
N PRO A 570 14.97 -2.60 16.38
CA PRO A 570 14.00 -1.60 15.96
C PRO A 570 13.72 -0.71 17.18
N ILE A 571 14.05 0.58 17.08
CA ILE A 571 13.88 1.56 18.17
C ILE A 571 12.44 1.42 18.67
N SER A 572 12.29 0.86 19.87
CA SER A 572 10.98 0.62 20.44
C SER A 572 10.36 1.93 20.90
N PRO A 573 9.02 2.04 21.01
CA PRO A 573 8.38 3.19 21.66
C PRO A 573 8.94 3.45 23.08
N LYS A 574 9.33 2.38 23.79
CA LYS A 574 10.00 2.47 25.10
C LYS A 574 11.38 3.13 24.98
N ASP A 575 12.18 2.78 23.99
CA ASP A 575 13.51 3.38 23.77
C ASP A 575 13.41 4.88 23.50
N LYS A 576 12.45 5.29 22.65
CA LYS A 576 12.18 6.71 22.37
C LYS A 576 11.84 7.47 23.64
N GLN A 577 10.95 6.92 24.46
CA GLN A 577 10.52 7.53 25.71
C GLN A 577 11.66 7.64 26.72
N LEU A 578 12.48 6.59 26.88
CA LEU A 578 13.64 6.59 27.78
C LEU A 578 14.69 7.64 27.37
N VAL A 579 14.97 7.76 26.08
CA VAL A 579 15.91 8.74 25.55
C VAL A 579 15.35 10.17 25.67
N GLN A 580 14.10 10.41 25.28
CA GLN A 580 13.45 11.72 25.44
C GLN A 580 13.37 12.17 26.91
N ASN A 581 13.06 11.25 27.84
CA ASN A 581 12.96 11.57 29.26
C ASN A 581 14.33 11.83 29.91
N SER A 582 15.34 11.03 29.59
CA SER A 582 16.70 11.28 30.09
C SER A 582 17.30 12.55 29.51
N TRP A 583 17.01 12.87 28.24
CA TRP A 583 17.48 14.11 27.59
C TRP A 583 17.00 15.39 28.30
N LYS A 584 15.83 15.39 28.95
CA LYS A 584 15.32 16.54 29.72
C LYS A 584 16.25 16.98 30.85
N PHE A 585 17.10 16.07 31.34
CA PHE A 585 18.12 16.37 32.34
C PHE A 585 19.42 16.85 31.68
N VAL A 586 19.84 16.21 30.58
CA VAL A 586 21.05 16.55 29.81
C VAL A 586 20.98 17.97 29.24
N GLN A 587 19.81 18.39 28.74
CA GLN A 587 19.63 19.71 28.13
C GLN A 587 19.88 20.90 29.06
N LYS A 588 19.97 20.67 30.39
CA LYS A 588 20.22 21.71 31.38
C LYS A 588 21.70 22.13 31.44
N ASP A 589 22.62 21.31 30.94
CA ASP A 589 24.07 21.56 31.02
C ASP A 589 24.82 21.14 29.74
N LEU A 590 24.28 21.53 28.57
CA LEU A 590 24.81 21.15 27.26
C LEU A 590 26.28 21.56 27.05
N VAL A 591 26.68 22.73 27.58
CA VAL A 591 28.03 23.28 27.37
C VAL A 591 29.08 22.46 28.11
N ASN A 592 28.85 22.15 29.37
CA ASN A 592 29.79 21.36 30.17
C ASN A 592 29.79 19.90 29.75
N LEU A 593 28.63 19.29 29.51
CA LEU A 593 28.54 17.90 29.07
C LEU A 593 29.12 17.71 27.66
N GLY A 594 28.90 18.66 26.75
CA GLY A 594 29.59 18.70 25.45
C GLY A 594 31.11 18.80 25.61
N ALA A 595 31.60 19.62 26.54
CA ALA A 595 33.04 19.71 26.81
C ALA A 595 33.62 18.40 27.39
N VAL A 596 32.91 17.75 28.31
CA VAL A 596 33.28 16.44 28.88
C VAL A 596 33.36 15.37 27.79
N MET A 597 32.41 15.35 26.86
CA MET A 597 32.40 14.43 25.72
C MET A 597 33.65 14.61 24.86
N PHE A 598 33.97 15.83 24.43
CA PHE A 598 35.10 16.05 23.53
C PHE A 598 36.46 15.85 24.21
N VAL A 599 36.60 16.20 25.49
CA VAL A 599 37.82 15.87 26.25
C VAL A 599 38.02 14.36 26.30
N ARG A 600 36.96 13.59 26.60
CA ARG A 600 37.01 12.12 26.61
C ARG A 600 37.39 11.54 25.24
N LEU A 601 36.78 12.06 24.17
CA LEU A 601 37.04 11.62 22.80
C LEU A 601 38.51 11.79 22.43
N LEU A 602 39.07 12.98 22.66
CA LEU A 602 40.44 13.33 22.27
C LEU A 602 41.50 12.65 23.14
N GLU A 603 41.19 12.37 24.40
CA GLU A 603 42.08 11.63 25.32
C GLU A 603 42.17 10.15 24.94
N LYS A 604 41.03 9.52 24.61
CA LYS A 604 40.97 8.08 24.29
C LYS A 604 41.34 7.75 22.85
N ASN A 605 41.22 8.73 21.95
CA ASN A 605 41.41 8.50 20.52
C ASN A 605 42.34 9.58 19.93
N PRO A 606 43.65 9.53 20.17
CA PRO A 606 44.60 10.53 19.69
C PRO A 606 44.57 10.73 18.16
N SER A 607 44.20 9.68 17.41
CA SER A 607 44.04 9.73 15.95
C SER A 607 43.02 10.77 15.47
N VAL A 608 42.03 11.15 16.29
CA VAL A 608 40.99 12.12 15.92
C VAL A 608 41.35 13.57 16.27
N GLN A 609 42.45 13.81 17.00
CA GLN A 609 42.86 15.15 17.43
C GLN A 609 43.10 16.11 16.26
N ASN A 610 43.62 15.59 15.15
CA ASN A 610 43.93 16.38 13.97
C ASN A 610 42.69 16.90 13.22
N LEU A 611 41.49 16.38 13.51
CA LEU A 611 40.23 16.82 12.92
C LEU A 611 39.71 18.12 13.55
N PHE A 612 40.21 18.49 14.73
CA PHE A 612 39.72 19.65 15.47
C PHE A 612 40.83 20.67 15.68
N SER A 613 40.53 21.96 15.45
CA SER A 613 41.49 23.06 15.68
C SER A 613 41.98 23.08 17.14
N PHE A 614 41.09 22.88 18.10
CA PHE A 614 41.43 22.78 19.52
C PHE A 614 42.15 21.48 19.90
N GLY A 615 41.96 20.40 19.13
CA GLY A 615 42.67 19.13 19.34
C GLY A 615 44.16 19.22 19.00
N LYS A 616 44.50 20.01 17.97
CA LYS A 616 45.89 20.29 17.55
C LYS A 616 46.72 21.04 18.60
N LEU A 617 46.07 21.67 19.58
CA LEU A 617 46.75 22.40 20.65
C LEU A 617 47.39 21.47 21.70
N ASN A 618 47.03 20.18 21.71
CA ASN A 618 47.53 19.15 22.64
C ASN A 618 47.56 19.60 24.11
N LEU A 619 46.49 20.28 24.55
CA LEU A 619 46.37 20.79 25.91
C LEU A 619 46.03 19.66 26.90
N PRO A 620 46.49 19.73 28.17
CA PRO A 620 46.04 18.83 29.22
C PRO A 620 44.51 18.86 29.38
N PRO A 621 43.85 17.73 29.76
CA PRO A 621 42.38 17.62 29.83
C PRO A 621 41.69 18.76 30.59
N GLU A 622 42.24 19.18 31.72
CA GLU A 622 41.69 20.26 32.56
C GLU A 622 41.68 21.63 31.85
N LYS A 623 42.73 21.93 31.07
CA LYS A 623 42.82 23.16 30.27
C LYS A 623 41.98 23.04 28.99
N LEU A 624 41.96 21.86 28.38
CA LEU A 624 41.18 21.58 27.18
C LEU A 624 39.67 21.70 27.43
N LYS A 625 39.18 21.24 28.59
CA LYS A 625 37.77 21.37 29.01
C LYS A 625 37.30 22.84 29.11
N GLN A 626 38.23 23.76 29.40
CA GLN A 626 37.97 25.19 29.51
C GLN A 626 38.19 25.94 28.18
N ASN A 627 38.69 25.28 27.14
CA ASN A 627 38.93 25.91 25.84
C ASN A 627 37.61 26.42 25.23
N PRO A 628 37.54 27.70 24.83
CA PRO A 628 36.29 28.31 24.36
C PRO A 628 35.78 27.67 23.06
N ASP A 629 36.66 27.30 22.14
CA ASP A 629 36.29 26.69 20.86
C ASP A 629 35.73 25.28 21.06
N LEU A 630 36.36 24.48 21.93
CA LEU A 630 35.86 23.16 22.30
C LEU A 630 34.48 23.27 22.98
N ARG A 631 34.29 24.23 23.88
CA ARG A 631 33.01 24.43 24.58
C ARG A 631 31.91 24.88 23.62
N ALA A 632 32.21 25.77 22.68
CA ALA A 632 31.27 26.19 21.65
C ALA A 632 30.91 25.03 20.70
N HIS A 633 31.91 24.26 20.26
CA HIS A 633 31.70 23.10 19.40
C HIS A 633 30.89 22.01 20.11
N GLY A 634 31.27 21.65 21.34
CA GLY A 634 30.58 20.68 22.16
C GLY A 634 29.12 21.07 22.42
N LYS A 635 28.84 22.36 22.66
CA LYS A 635 27.46 22.87 22.78
C LYS A 635 26.65 22.61 21.50
N GLY A 636 27.20 22.98 20.33
CA GLY A 636 26.49 22.82 19.05
C GLY A 636 26.20 21.35 18.70
N VAL A 637 27.12 20.44 19.02
CA VAL A 637 26.90 18.99 18.86
C VAL A 637 25.77 18.51 19.76
N MET A 638 25.76 18.93 21.02
CA MET A 638 24.70 18.55 21.96
C MET A 638 23.34 19.14 21.57
N GLU A 639 23.27 20.37 21.05
CA GLU A 639 22.04 20.95 20.49
C GLU A 639 21.51 20.17 19.27
N THR A 640 22.41 19.68 18.41
CA THR A 640 22.07 18.85 17.25
C THR A 640 21.50 17.50 17.69
N ILE A 641 22.12 16.85 18.69
CA ILE A 641 21.60 15.62 19.30
C ILE A 641 20.21 15.88 19.90
N GLY A 642 20.00 17.04 20.55
CA GLY A 642 18.69 17.39 21.09
C GLY A 642 17.59 17.55 20.05
N THR A 643 17.94 18.09 18.88
CA THR A 643 17.03 18.15 17.73
C THR A 643 16.68 16.74 17.23
N ALA A 644 17.66 15.83 17.19
CA ALA A 644 17.42 14.43 16.85
C ALA A 644 16.53 13.70 17.86
N VAL A 645 16.74 13.94 19.16
CA VAL A 645 15.91 13.38 20.24
C VAL A 645 14.47 13.87 20.16
N ALA A 646 14.25 15.17 19.88
CA ALA A 646 12.92 15.73 19.71
C ALA A 646 12.17 15.19 18.48
N GLY A 647 12.90 14.75 17.45
CA GLY A 647 12.36 14.22 16.20
C GLY A 647 12.15 12.70 16.17
N LEU A 648 12.35 11.97 17.27
CA LEU A 648 12.27 10.49 17.29
C LEU A 648 10.88 9.92 16.93
N ASP A 649 9.83 10.73 17.06
CA ASP A 649 8.45 10.36 16.69
C ASP A 649 8.15 10.56 15.20
N ASP A 650 9.00 11.30 14.47
CA ASP A 650 8.88 11.58 13.04
C ASP A 650 10.23 11.33 12.33
N LEU A 651 10.54 10.04 12.13
CA LEU A 651 11.78 9.63 11.49
C LEU A 651 11.90 10.16 10.04
N GLY A 652 10.77 10.41 9.37
CA GLY A 652 10.73 10.99 8.02
C GLY A 652 11.29 12.41 7.97
N ARG A 653 11.21 13.16 9.07
CA ARG A 653 11.77 14.50 9.20
C ARG A 653 13.24 14.51 9.63
N ILE A 654 13.67 13.57 10.48
CA ILE A 654 15.03 13.59 11.05
C ILE A 654 16.07 12.91 10.15
N VAL A 655 15.69 11.89 9.37
CA VAL A 655 16.61 11.18 8.48
C VAL A 655 17.30 12.13 7.48
N PRO A 656 16.59 13.01 6.75
CA PRO A 656 17.24 13.97 5.84
C PRO A 656 18.21 14.93 6.55
N ILE A 657 17.93 15.31 7.80
CA ILE A 657 18.80 16.18 8.60
C ILE A 657 20.09 15.44 8.98
N LEU A 658 19.98 14.17 9.42
CA LEU A 658 21.14 13.34 9.74
C LEU A 658 21.97 13.03 8.50
N GLU A 659 21.34 12.84 7.36
CA GLU A 659 21.99 12.68 6.06
C GLU A 659 22.81 13.91 5.68
N GLU A 660 22.25 15.11 5.84
CA GLU A 660 22.95 16.38 5.59
C GLU A 660 24.12 16.61 6.56
N VAL A 661 23.94 16.25 7.83
CA VAL A 661 25.00 16.33 8.84
C VAL A 661 26.12 15.32 8.51
N GLY A 662 25.79 14.10 8.09
CA GLY A 662 26.77 13.09 7.64
C GLY A 662 27.59 13.57 6.43
N ALA A 663 26.93 14.11 5.41
CA ALA A 663 27.60 14.69 4.24
C ALA A 663 28.62 15.79 4.61
N ARG A 664 28.27 16.67 5.56
CA ARG A 664 29.20 17.70 6.07
C ARG A 664 30.38 17.11 6.84
N HIS A 665 30.18 16.05 7.63
CA HIS A 665 31.26 15.38 8.36
C HIS A 665 32.28 14.72 7.45
N LYS A 666 31.87 14.27 6.25
CA LYS A 666 32.79 13.81 5.20
C LYS A 666 33.74 14.94 4.76
N ILE A 667 33.20 16.14 4.53
CA ILE A 667 33.98 17.33 4.10
C ILE A 667 35.01 17.73 5.17
N TYR A 668 34.68 17.54 6.45
CA TYR A 668 35.57 17.83 7.58
C TYR A 668 36.66 16.76 7.78
N GLY A 669 36.69 15.71 6.97
CA GLY A 669 37.67 14.62 7.06
C GLY A 669 37.34 13.56 8.12
N ALA A 670 36.13 13.58 8.70
CA ALA A 670 35.67 12.48 9.54
C ALA A 670 35.37 11.25 8.68
N ARG A 671 35.52 10.07 9.26
CA ARG A 671 35.27 8.79 8.60
C ARG A 671 34.32 7.93 9.45
N PRO A 672 33.58 6.98 8.86
CA PRO A 672 32.71 6.06 9.60
C PRO A 672 33.41 5.37 10.79
N GLU A 673 34.70 5.09 10.67
CA GLU A 673 35.49 4.42 11.71
C GLU A 673 35.67 5.29 12.98
N HIS A 674 35.40 6.60 12.92
CA HIS A 674 35.48 7.50 14.07
C HIS A 674 34.20 7.48 14.93
N PHE A 675 33.06 7.02 14.41
CA PHE A 675 31.77 7.08 15.13
C PHE A 675 31.71 6.23 16.41
N PRO A 676 32.27 5.00 16.46
CA PRO A 676 32.30 4.23 17.70
C PRO A 676 32.97 4.98 18.86
N ALA A 677 34.03 5.74 18.59
CA ALA A 677 34.72 6.57 19.57
C ALA A 677 33.85 7.75 20.05
N VAL A 678 33.08 8.37 19.14
CA VAL A 678 32.12 9.44 19.46
C VAL A 678 30.99 8.90 20.34
N VAL A 679 30.48 7.71 20.05
CA VAL A 679 29.44 7.04 20.85
C VAL A 679 29.93 6.71 22.26
N GLU A 680 31.16 6.20 22.42
CA GLU A 680 31.74 5.97 23.75
C GLU A 680 31.85 7.27 24.55
N ALA A 681 32.36 8.33 23.93
CA ALA A 681 32.55 9.62 24.57
C ALA A 681 31.22 10.28 24.96
N LEU A 682 30.19 10.15 24.14
CA LEU A 682 28.84 10.63 24.44
C LEU A 682 28.22 9.84 25.60
N MET A 683 28.32 8.51 25.58
CA MET A 683 27.82 7.67 26.67
C MET A 683 28.53 7.96 27.99
N TYR A 684 29.83 8.24 27.95
CA TYR A 684 30.59 8.72 29.12
C TYR A 684 30.05 10.05 29.63
N SER A 685 29.79 11.02 28.74
CA SER A 685 29.24 12.32 29.13
C SER A 685 27.82 12.21 29.72
N LEU A 686 26.96 11.40 29.11
CA LEU A 686 25.62 11.11 29.65
C LEU A 686 25.69 10.53 31.05
N LYS A 687 26.64 9.62 31.33
CA LYS A 687 26.90 9.08 32.66
C LYS A 687 27.29 10.16 33.69
N GLN A 688 27.98 11.21 33.28
CA GLN A 688 28.34 12.33 34.17
C GLN A 688 27.15 13.29 34.41
N GLY A 689 26.25 13.43 33.43
CA GLY A 689 25.11 14.36 33.51
C GLY A 689 23.82 13.77 34.10
N LEU A 690 23.73 12.45 34.22
CA LEU A 690 22.53 11.74 34.66
C LEU A 690 22.76 11.03 36.01
N SER A 691 21.74 11.04 36.87
CA SER A 691 21.80 10.29 38.12
C SER A 691 21.72 8.78 37.86
N PRO A 692 22.24 7.91 38.76
CA PRO A 692 22.18 6.46 38.59
C PRO A 692 20.77 5.90 38.37
N ASN A 693 19.75 6.55 38.94
CA ASN A 693 18.35 6.16 38.82
C ASN A 693 17.73 6.54 37.45
N VAL A 694 18.36 7.45 36.70
CA VAL A 694 17.96 7.85 35.35
C VAL A 694 18.84 7.16 34.30
N PHE A 695 20.13 6.96 34.58
CA PHE A 695 21.08 6.27 33.69
C PHE A 695 21.12 4.75 33.94
N THR A 696 19.93 4.14 33.98
CA THR A 696 19.74 2.69 34.16
C THR A 696 20.27 1.90 32.96
N SER A 697 20.46 0.58 33.11
CA SER A 697 20.87 -0.30 32.00
C SER A 697 19.92 -0.20 30.80
N GLU A 698 18.61 -0.12 31.05
CA GLU A 698 17.59 0.06 30.00
C GLU A 698 17.77 1.41 29.27
N THR A 699 18.06 2.49 30.00
CA THR A 699 18.29 3.81 29.39
C THR A 699 19.59 3.81 28.60
N GLN A 700 20.63 3.11 29.06
CA GLN A 700 21.89 2.97 28.35
C GLN A 700 21.73 2.20 27.03
N GLU A 701 20.94 1.13 27.04
CA GLU A 701 20.61 0.35 25.85
C GLU A 701 19.77 1.16 24.85
N ALA A 702 18.76 1.88 25.33
CA ALA A 702 17.94 2.77 24.52
C ALA A 702 18.79 3.86 23.81
N TRP A 703 19.74 4.47 24.53
CA TRP A 703 20.69 5.42 23.94
C TRP A 703 21.59 4.77 22.89
N ARG A 704 22.08 3.55 23.12
CA ARG A 704 22.90 2.81 22.14
C ARG A 704 22.12 2.49 20.87
N ASN A 705 20.86 2.07 21.00
CA ASN A 705 19.99 1.76 19.87
C ASN A 705 19.74 3.02 19.01
N ILE A 706 19.46 4.16 19.64
CA ILE A 706 19.23 5.42 18.94
C ILE A 706 20.51 5.95 18.29
N LEU A 707 21.64 5.91 19.01
CA LEU A 707 22.94 6.32 18.45
C LEU A 707 23.41 5.40 17.32
N LYS A 708 22.99 4.12 17.32
CA LYS A 708 23.27 3.21 16.22
C LYS A 708 22.54 3.63 14.94
N VAL A 709 21.30 4.10 15.05
CA VAL A 709 20.57 4.64 13.89
C VAL A 709 21.21 5.93 13.37
N VAL A 710 21.68 6.81 14.27
CA VAL A 710 22.43 8.01 13.89
C VAL A 710 23.74 7.65 13.17
N ASP A 711 24.52 6.72 13.73
CA ASP A 711 25.74 6.18 13.12
C ASP A 711 25.48 5.61 11.71
N VAL A 712 24.51 4.71 11.58
CA VAL A 712 24.18 4.08 10.28
C VAL A 712 23.74 5.12 9.26
N THR A 713 22.91 6.08 9.64
CA THR A 713 22.38 7.12 8.72
C THR A 713 23.46 8.09 8.27
N MET A 714 24.30 8.57 9.21
CA MET A 714 25.40 9.48 8.89
C MET A 714 26.52 8.78 8.11
N SER A 715 26.90 7.57 8.52
CA SER A 715 27.93 6.77 7.84
C SER A 715 27.50 6.38 6.42
N ARG A 716 26.20 6.20 6.16
CA ARG A 716 25.68 5.93 4.81
C ARG A 716 25.97 7.08 3.85
N THR A 717 25.71 8.32 4.24
CA THR A 717 25.93 9.50 3.38
C THR A 717 27.40 9.86 3.23
N MET A 718 28.21 9.59 4.25
CA MET A 718 29.66 9.78 4.19
C MET A 718 30.34 8.84 3.19
N ARG A 719 29.70 7.73 2.84
CA ARG A 719 30.17 6.74 1.86
C ARG A 719 29.71 7.05 0.43
N LEU A 720 28.91 8.10 0.21
CA LEU A 720 28.43 8.48 -1.13
C LEU A 720 29.44 9.42 -1.83
N ASP A 721 29.73 9.20 -3.11
CA ASP A 721 30.49 10.12 -3.98
C ASP A 721 29.64 11.35 -4.37
N GLU A 722 30.24 12.31 -5.10
CA GLU A 722 29.57 13.56 -5.53
C GLU A 722 28.33 13.34 -6.41
N ASN A 723 28.13 12.12 -6.92
CA ASN A 723 27.01 11.70 -7.74
C ASN A 723 26.01 10.79 -6.99
N GLY A 724 26.20 10.57 -5.69
CA GLY A 724 25.31 9.76 -4.85
C GLY A 724 25.54 8.25 -4.93
N ASN A 725 26.70 7.77 -5.39
CA ASN A 725 27.04 6.35 -5.44
C ASN A 725 27.96 5.96 -4.28
N SER A 726 27.76 4.77 -3.69
CA SER A 726 28.57 4.28 -2.58
C SER A 726 29.97 3.83 -3.02
N GLU A 727 31.04 4.41 -2.46
CA GLU A 727 32.38 3.84 -2.48
C GLU A 727 32.54 2.89 -1.26
N GLU A 728 32.96 1.65 -1.53
CA GLU A 728 33.41 0.60 -0.59
C GLU A 728 32.37 -0.30 0.11
N GLY A 729 32.38 -1.58 -0.31
CA GLY A 729 32.03 -2.75 0.51
C GLY A 729 33.27 -3.66 0.63
N LEU A 730 33.26 -4.61 1.59
CA LEU A 730 34.35 -5.54 2.01
C LEU A 730 35.23 -6.20 0.92
N ILE A 731 34.84 -6.15 -0.34
CA ILE A 731 35.61 -6.67 -1.48
C ILE A 731 35.71 -5.54 -2.51
N SER A 732 36.94 -5.09 -2.81
CA SER A 732 37.15 -3.97 -3.73
C SER A 732 36.63 -4.29 -5.14
N LEU A 733 36.17 -3.28 -5.89
CA LEU A 733 35.78 -3.46 -7.29
C LEU A 733 36.95 -3.98 -8.16
N ARG A 734 38.19 -3.69 -7.77
CA ARG A 734 39.40 -4.25 -8.37
C ARG A 734 39.44 -5.77 -8.18
N ASP A 735 39.28 -6.24 -6.95
CA ASP A 735 39.39 -7.67 -6.63
C ASP A 735 38.23 -8.47 -7.24
N LYS A 736 37.00 -7.93 -7.21
CA LYS A 736 35.84 -8.54 -7.90
C LYS A 736 36.12 -8.74 -9.39
N ARG A 737 36.60 -7.69 -10.07
CA ARG A 737 36.91 -7.75 -11.51
C ARG A 737 38.03 -8.75 -11.82
N LEU A 738 39.09 -8.78 -11.01
CA LEU A 738 40.21 -9.69 -11.19
C LEU A 738 39.79 -11.15 -10.99
N VAL A 739 38.99 -11.43 -9.96
CA VAL A 739 38.45 -12.76 -9.69
C VAL A 739 37.44 -13.19 -10.76
N GLN A 740 36.47 -12.36 -11.12
CA GLN A 740 35.51 -12.68 -12.19
C GLN A 740 36.19 -12.92 -13.54
N LYS A 741 37.24 -12.14 -13.87
CA LYS A 741 37.99 -12.30 -15.12
C LYS A 741 38.81 -13.60 -15.15
N SER A 742 39.55 -13.89 -14.08
CA SER A 742 40.35 -15.11 -13.99
C SER A 742 39.48 -16.37 -13.87
N TRP A 743 38.31 -16.27 -13.21
CA TRP A 743 37.33 -17.35 -13.15
C TRP A 743 36.79 -17.77 -14.52
N LYS A 744 36.54 -16.83 -15.44
CA LYS A 744 36.11 -17.15 -16.82
C LYS A 744 37.12 -18.01 -17.58
N VAL A 745 38.40 -17.97 -17.21
CA VAL A 745 39.43 -18.84 -17.77
C VAL A 745 39.33 -20.23 -17.13
N MET A 746 39.29 -20.29 -15.79
CA MET A 746 39.22 -21.54 -15.02
C MET A 746 37.95 -22.37 -15.28
N GLN A 747 36.81 -21.72 -15.51
CA GLN A 747 35.52 -22.38 -15.74
C GLN A 747 35.55 -23.34 -16.93
N LYS A 748 36.39 -23.07 -17.93
CA LYS A 748 36.51 -23.89 -19.15
C LYS A 748 37.08 -25.29 -18.89
N ASP A 749 37.81 -25.47 -17.79
CA ASP A 749 38.42 -26.75 -17.38
C ASP A 749 38.10 -27.12 -15.93
N SER A 750 36.91 -26.74 -15.47
CA SER A 750 36.48 -26.88 -14.06
C SER A 750 36.56 -28.31 -13.53
N VAL A 751 36.31 -29.32 -14.39
CA VAL A 751 36.35 -30.73 -13.97
C VAL A 751 37.79 -31.19 -13.67
N ASN A 752 38.76 -30.85 -14.52
CA ASN A 752 40.15 -31.27 -14.29
C ASN A 752 40.82 -30.41 -13.21
N LEU A 753 40.53 -29.11 -13.15
CA LEU A 753 40.99 -28.23 -12.07
C LEU A 753 40.42 -28.65 -10.71
N GLY A 754 39.13 -28.97 -10.63
CA GLY A 754 38.51 -29.47 -9.40
C GLY A 754 39.09 -30.81 -8.95
N ALA A 755 39.41 -31.70 -9.89
CA ALA A 755 40.07 -32.97 -9.57
C ALA A 755 41.52 -32.78 -9.11
N ALA A 756 42.27 -31.87 -9.74
CA ALA A 756 43.64 -31.53 -9.33
C ALA A 756 43.68 -30.86 -7.94
N LEU A 757 42.74 -29.96 -7.67
CA LEU A 757 42.53 -29.32 -6.38
C LEU A 757 42.36 -30.34 -5.26
N PHE A 758 41.36 -31.22 -5.37
CA PHE A 758 41.08 -32.18 -4.31
C PHE A 758 42.13 -33.28 -4.19
N ALA A 759 42.74 -33.70 -5.30
CA ALA A 759 43.89 -34.61 -5.23
C ALA A 759 45.04 -33.98 -4.42
N ARG A 760 45.36 -32.70 -4.66
CA ARG A 760 46.39 -31.97 -3.90
C ARG A 760 46.01 -31.76 -2.44
N PHE A 761 44.77 -31.36 -2.19
CA PHE A 761 44.24 -31.11 -0.84
C PHE A 761 44.32 -32.36 0.04
N LEU A 762 43.88 -33.52 -0.46
CA LEU A 762 43.87 -34.77 0.30
C LEU A 762 45.26 -35.43 0.42
N ASP A 763 46.16 -35.22 -0.55
CA ASP A 763 47.56 -35.68 -0.48
C ASP A 763 48.32 -34.95 0.63
N ARG A 764 48.11 -33.63 0.76
CA ARG A 764 48.80 -32.78 1.75
C ARG A 764 48.17 -32.83 3.13
N ASN A 765 46.93 -33.29 3.23
CA ASN A 765 46.19 -33.35 4.50
C ASN A 765 45.58 -34.75 4.72
N PRO A 766 46.40 -35.76 5.06
CA PRO A 766 45.93 -37.14 5.24
C PRO A 766 44.84 -37.30 6.30
N SER A 767 44.82 -36.45 7.34
CA SER A 767 43.77 -36.45 8.37
C SER A 767 42.39 -36.03 7.84
N ILE A 768 42.34 -35.18 6.81
CA ILE A 768 41.10 -34.71 6.18
C ILE A 768 40.54 -35.77 5.22
N ARG A 769 41.41 -36.63 4.68
CA ARG A 769 41.05 -37.68 3.72
C ARG A 769 39.96 -38.63 4.23
N GLU A 770 39.95 -38.90 5.54
CA GLU A 770 38.97 -39.78 6.19
C GLU A 770 37.53 -39.23 6.17
N LEU A 771 37.34 -37.92 5.92
CA LEU A 771 36.02 -37.29 5.81
C LEU A 771 35.32 -37.62 4.48
N PHE A 772 36.05 -38.08 3.47
CA PHE A 772 35.52 -38.33 2.14
C PHE A 772 35.27 -39.83 1.91
N PRO A 773 34.09 -40.24 1.41
CA PRO A 773 33.82 -41.64 1.08
C PRO A 773 34.85 -42.25 0.10
N PHE A 774 35.30 -41.47 -0.88
CA PHE A 774 36.36 -41.88 -1.83
C PHE A 774 37.77 -41.78 -1.24
N GLY A 775 37.96 -41.02 -0.15
CA GLY A 775 39.22 -40.92 0.58
C GLY A 775 39.55 -42.19 1.37
N LYS A 776 38.52 -42.92 1.82
CA LYS A 776 38.62 -44.24 2.50
C LYS A 776 39.02 -45.39 1.58
N SER A 777 39.11 -45.15 0.27
CA SER A 777 39.63 -46.12 -0.68
C SER A 777 41.16 -46.22 -0.61
N SER A 778 41.71 -47.43 -0.79
CA SER A 778 43.17 -47.69 -0.80
C SER A 778 43.91 -47.11 -2.03
N VAL A 779 43.31 -46.15 -2.73
CA VAL A 779 43.82 -45.55 -3.95
C VAL A 779 44.96 -44.57 -3.63
N PRO A 780 46.17 -44.72 -4.19
CA PRO A 780 47.27 -43.78 -3.95
C PRO A 780 46.88 -42.33 -4.32
N PRO A 781 47.35 -41.30 -3.59
CA PRO A 781 46.99 -39.89 -3.84
C PRO A 781 47.19 -39.44 -5.30
N GLN A 782 48.18 -39.98 -6.00
CA GLN A 782 48.49 -39.66 -7.40
C GLN A 782 47.42 -40.18 -8.38
N MET A 783 46.69 -41.23 -7.99
CA MET A 783 45.63 -41.86 -8.78
C MET A 783 44.23 -41.29 -8.44
N LEU A 784 44.10 -40.54 -7.35
CA LEU A 784 42.84 -39.95 -6.90
C LEU A 784 42.22 -38.98 -7.91
N LYS A 785 43.03 -38.24 -8.70
CA LYS A 785 42.54 -37.33 -9.74
C LYS A 785 41.74 -38.01 -10.86
N HIS A 786 41.86 -39.34 -10.98
CA HIS A 786 41.14 -40.17 -11.95
C HIS A 786 39.92 -40.89 -11.34
N ASN A 787 39.72 -40.81 -10.03
CA ASN A 787 38.57 -41.41 -9.36
C ASN A 787 37.27 -40.67 -9.76
N SER A 788 36.23 -41.42 -10.16
CA SER A 788 34.96 -40.85 -10.65
C SER A 788 34.25 -39.99 -9.60
N ASP A 789 34.27 -40.42 -8.33
CA ASP A 789 33.56 -39.76 -7.24
C ASP A 789 34.26 -38.48 -6.82
N LEU A 790 35.60 -38.49 -6.77
CA LEU A 790 36.38 -37.28 -6.55
C LEU A 790 36.18 -36.27 -7.69
N ARG A 791 36.16 -36.73 -8.95
CA ARG A 791 35.92 -35.84 -10.10
C ARG A 791 34.52 -35.25 -10.06
N ALA A 792 33.51 -36.03 -9.66
CA ALA A 792 32.15 -35.53 -9.47
C ALA A 792 32.08 -34.51 -8.32
N HIS A 793 32.74 -34.79 -7.19
CA HIS A 793 32.82 -33.87 -6.05
C HIS A 793 33.55 -32.57 -6.42
N GLY A 794 34.73 -32.68 -7.04
CA GLY A 794 35.52 -31.53 -7.50
C GLY A 794 34.77 -30.66 -8.50
N LYS A 795 34.00 -31.26 -9.43
CA LYS A 795 33.11 -30.53 -10.33
C LYS A 795 32.06 -29.73 -9.56
N GLY A 796 31.40 -30.35 -8.58
CA GLY A 796 30.39 -29.68 -7.73
C GLY A 796 30.96 -28.50 -6.93
N VAL A 797 32.17 -28.65 -6.39
CA VAL A 797 32.87 -27.56 -5.68
C VAL A 797 33.22 -26.42 -6.64
N MET A 798 33.73 -26.70 -7.83
CA MET A 798 34.02 -25.67 -8.82
C MET A 798 32.76 -24.96 -9.31
N GLU A 799 31.62 -25.65 -9.45
CA GLU A 799 30.33 -25.01 -9.76
C GLU A 799 29.84 -24.09 -8.62
N THR A 800 30.09 -24.47 -7.38
CA THR A 800 29.74 -23.66 -6.20
C THR A 800 30.63 -22.43 -6.09
N ILE A 801 31.94 -22.56 -6.32
CA ILE A 801 32.85 -21.41 -6.42
C ILE A 801 32.41 -20.48 -7.54
N GLY A 802 31.96 -21.02 -8.68
CA GLY A 802 31.45 -20.19 -9.78
C GLY A 802 30.19 -19.42 -9.42
N THR A 803 29.27 -20.06 -8.70
CA THR A 803 28.09 -19.39 -8.14
C THR A 803 28.50 -18.28 -7.17
N ALA A 804 29.55 -18.51 -6.36
CA ALA A 804 30.07 -17.49 -5.45
C ALA A 804 30.72 -16.30 -6.18
N VAL A 805 31.47 -16.57 -7.25
CA VAL A 805 32.10 -15.55 -8.10
C VAL A 805 31.06 -14.70 -8.83
N ASP A 806 30.02 -15.33 -9.38
CA ASP A 806 28.92 -14.63 -10.06
C ASP A 806 28.10 -13.78 -9.06
N GLY A 807 28.07 -14.20 -7.79
CA GLY A 807 27.42 -13.50 -6.68
C GLY A 807 28.26 -12.42 -5.99
N LEU A 808 29.51 -12.17 -6.40
CA LEU A 808 30.37 -11.16 -5.74
C LEU A 808 29.83 -9.73 -5.83
N ASP A 809 28.98 -9.44 -6.82
CA ASP A 809 28.31 -8.15 -6.98
C ASP A 809 27.08 -8.01 -6.07
N ASP A 810 26.62 -9.10 -5.46
CA ASP A 810 25.45 -9.16 -4.59
C ASP A 810 25.68 -10.13 -3.42
N LEU A 811 26.51 -9.70 -2.46
CA LEU A 811 26.89 -10.52 -1.31
C LEU A 811 25.67 -10.95 -0.47
N GLY A 812 24.58 -10.17 -0.50
CA GLY A 812 23.32 -10.50 0.19
C GLY A 812 22.68 -11.80 -0.31
N LYS A 813 22.92 -12.20 -1.57
CA LYS A 813 22.43 -13.48 -2.11
C LYS A 813 23.35 -14.66 -1.81
N ILE A 814 24.66 -14.43 -1.74
CA ILE A 814 25.63 -15.53 -1.61
C ILE A 814 25.94 -15.89 -0.16
N VAL A 815 25.89 -14.93 0.77
CA VAL A 815 26.20 -15.16 2.18
C VAL A 815 25.27 -16.23 2.81
N PRO A 816 23.94 -16.21 2.60
CA PRO A 816 23.07 -17.28 3.11
C PRO A 816 23.39 -18.66 2.53
N ILE A 817 23.72 -18.72 1.24
CA ILE A 817 24.11 -19.97 0.55
C ILE A 817 25.39 -20.55 1.15
N LEU A 818 26.38 -19.69 1.43
CA LEU A 818 27.65 -20.09 2.04
C LEU A 818 27.50 -20.47 3.52
N LYS A 819 26.62 -19.79 4.27
CA LYS A 819 26.29 -20.19 5.65
C LYS A 819 25.63 -21.57 5.69
N ASP A 820 24.61 -21.82 4.88
CA ASP A 820 23.98 -23.16 4.75
C ASP A 820 25.01 -24.23 4.35
N LEU A 821 25.88 -23.89 3.39
CA LEU A 821 26.95 -24.77 2.97
C LEU A 821 27.90 -25.06 4.15
N GLY A 822 28.24 -24.06 4.96
CA GLY A 822 28.96 -24.18 6.23
C GLY A 822 28.29 -25.15 7.19
N THR A 823 27.00 -24.98 7.45
CA THR A 823 26.20 -25.86 8.33
C THR A 823 26.25 -27.31 7.87
N ARG A 824 26.11 -27.58 6.57
CA ARG A 824 26.25 -28.94 6.02
C ARG A 824 27.66 -29.49 6.15
N HIS A 825 28.67 -28.65 5.95
CA HIS A 825 30.07 -29.05 6.12
C HIS A 825 30.39 -29.39 7.59
N ASN A 826 29.74 -28.74 8.57
CA ASN A 826 29.81 -29.14 9.97
C ASN A 826 29.22 -30.56 10.17
N VAL A 827 28.05 -30.85 9.58
CA VAL A 827 27.44 -32.19 9.62
C VAL A 827 28.34 -33.26 8.96
N TYR A 828 29.12 -32.89 7.94
CA TYR A 828 30.10 -33.78 7.31
C TYR A 828 31.39 -33.96 8.11
N GLY A 829 31.53 -33.27 9.25
CA GLY A 829 32.71 -33.33 10.11
C GLY A 829 33.87 -32.44 9.65
N ALA A 830 33.63 -31.49 8.73
CA ALA A 830 34.60 -30.45 8.42
C ALA A 830 34.65 -29.41 9.55
N LYS A 831 35.81 -28.78 9.73
CA LYS A 831 36.06 -27.79 10.77
C LYS A 831 36.59 -26.50 10.15
N PRO A 832 36.46 -25.34 10.82
CA PRO A 832 37.04 -24.08 10.36
C PRO A 832 38.52 -24.18 9.98
N GLU A 833 39.32 -24.98 10.69
CA GLU A 833 40.75 -25.13 10.42
C GLU A 833 41.05 -25.85 9.10
N HIS A 834 40.07 -26.56 8.51
CA HIS A 834 40.24 -27.26 7.23
C HIS A 834 40.15 -26.33 6.01
N PHE A 835 39.68 -25.09 6.16
CA PHE A 835 39.56 -24.14 5.03
C PHE A 835 40.91 -23.60 4.55
N GLN A 836 41.83 -23.25 5.46
CA GLN A 836 43.12 -22.73 5.03
C GLN A 836 43.92 -23.72 4.16
N PRO A 837 44.00 -25.03 4.50
CA PRO A 837 44.64 -26.00 3.62
C PRO A 837 43.92 -26.20 2.27
N LEU A 838 42.60 -25.94 2.20
CA LEU A 838 41.85 -25.94 0.94
C LEU A 838 42.23 -24.73 0.07
N VAL A 839 42.34 -23.54 0.67
CA VAL A 839 42.79 -22.30 -0.01
C VAL A 839 44.20 -22.48 -0.57
N ASP A 840 45.12 -23.07 0.20
CA ASP A 840 46.48 -23.34 -0.25
C ASP A 840 46.52 -24.29 -1.47
N ALA A 841 45.68 -25.34 -1.44
CA ALA A 841 45.53 -26.26 -2.56
C ALA A 841 44.90 -25.58 -3.79
N PHE A 842 43.97 -24.64 -3.58
CA PHE A 842 43.36 -23.83 -4.64
C PHE A 842 44.39 -22.91 -5.30
N MET A 843 45.18 -22.17 -4.53
CA MET A 843 46.25 -21.30 -5.05
C MET A 843 47.31 -22.09 -5.81
N TYR A 844 47.70 -23.26 -5.30
CA TYR A 844 48.60 -24.16 -6.02
C TYR A 844 48.01 -24.60 -7.36
N THR A 845 46.72 -24.96 -7.39
CA THR A 845 46.04 -25.42 -8.60
C THR A 845 45.93 -24.30 -9.64
N MET A 846 45.65 -23.07 -9.22
CA MET A 846 45.65 -21.91 -10.12
C MET A 846 47.04 -21.63 -10.69
N ARG A 847 48.07 -21.62 -9.85
CA ARG A 847 49.46 -21.35 -10.28
C ARG A 847 49.98 -22.35 -11.31
N ASN A 848 49.56 -23.61 -11.23
CA ASN A 848 49.99 -24.67 -12.15
C ASN A 848 49.00 -24.92 -13.31
N GLY A 849 47.77 -24.42 -13.21
CA GLY A 849 46.71 -24.59 -14.20
C GLY A 849 46.49 -23.39 -15.13
N LEU A 850 47.01 -22.21 -14.77
CA LEU A 850 46.90 -20.98 -15.55
C LEU A 850 48.27 -20.52 -16.05
N SER A 851 48.30 -19.77 -17.15
CA SER A 851 49.56 -19.16 -17.61
C SER A 851 50.03 -18.05 -16.67
N SER A 852 51.33 -17.71 -16.71
CA SER A 852 51.90 -16.61 -15.91
C SER A 852 51.30 -15.22 -16.22
N LYS A 853 50.60 -15.08 -17.36
CA LYS A 853 49.86 -13.87 -17.73
C LYS A 853 48.44 -13.84 -17.13
N GLU A 854 47.89 -15.01 -16.80
CA GLU A 854 46.54 -15.17 -16.25
C GLU A 854 46.55 -15.26 -14.72
N PHE A 855 47.63 -15.81 -14.13
CA PHE A 855 47.87 -15.84 -12.69
C PHE A 855 49.01 -14.89 -12.31
N THR A 856 48.66 -13.60 -12.15
CA THR A 856 49.57 -12.54 -11.71
C THR A 856 49.52 -12.38 -10.18
N PRO A 857 50.50 -11.71 -9.54
CA PRO A 857 50.43 -11.41 -8.11
C PRO A 857 49.12 -10.72 -7.70
N ASP A 858 48.65 -9.76 -8.49
CA ASP A 858 47.37 -9.08 -8.28
C ASP A 858 46.16 -10.02 -8.30
N VAL A 859 46.17 -11.03 -9.17
CA VAL A 859 45.12 -12.04 -9.24
C VAL A 859 45.20 -12.98 -8.03
N GLN A 860 46.40 -13.36 -7.61
CA GLN A 860 46.61 -14.15 -6.41
C GLN A 860 46.07 -13.42 -5.17
N ASP A 861 46.47 -12.16 -4.96
CA ASP A 861 46.02 -11.32 -3.85
C ASP A 861 44.50 -11.17 -3.84
N ALA A 862 43.90 -10.92 -5.01
CA ALA A 862 42.46 -10.79 -5.14
C ALA A 862 41.71 -12.08 -4.75
N TRP A 863 42.20 -13.25 -5.19
CA TRP A 863 41.60 -14.52 -4.79
C TRP A 863 41.82 -14.83 -3.30
N GLU A 864 42.98 -14.50 -2.73
CA GLU A 864 43.25 -14.71 -1.30
C GLU A 864 42.29 -13.88 -0.43
N ASN A 865 42.04 -12.63 -0.83
CA ASN A 865 41.07 -11.76 -0.14
C ASN A 865 39.64 -12.29 -0.23
N ILE A 866 39.22 -12.80 -1.39
CA ILE A 866 37.88 -13.39 -1.55
C ILE A 866 37.76 -14.68 -0.74
N TRP A 867 38.79 -15.53 -0.73
CA TRP A 867 38.80 -16.76 0.07
C TRP A 867 38.74 -16.52 1.57
N LYS A 868 39.33 -15.43 2.10
CA LYS A 868 39.16 -15.03 3.50
C LYS A 868 37.69 -14.81 3.83
N VAL A 869 36.98 -14.06 2.98
CA VAL A 869 35.55 -13.79 3.15
C VAL A 869 34.72 -15.06 3.03
N LEU A 870 35.01 -15.91 2.03
CA LEU A 870 34.28 -17.18 1.84
C LEU A 870 34.49 -18.13 3.02
N ALA A 871 35.72 -18.27 3.50
CA ALA A 871 36.06 -19.12 4.64
C ALA A 871 35.40 -18.61 5.92
N GLU A 872 35.47 -17.30 6.20
CA GLU A 872 34.83 -16.68 7.36
C GLU A 872 33.31 -16.91 7.36
N VAL A 873 32.64 -16.66 6.24
CA VAL A 873 31.19 -16.86 6.13
C VAL A 873 30.81 -18.33 6.30
N MET A 874 31.57 -19.25 5.73
CA MET A 874 31.32 -20.69 5.89
C MET A 874 31.60 -21.15 7.32
N SER A 875 32.66 -20.65 7.97
CA SER A 875 32.97 -20.93 9.37
C SER A 875 31.87 -20.43 10.31
N ASN A 876 31.33 -19.22 10.08
CA ASN A 876 30.21 -18.70 10.88
C ASN A 876 28.91 -19.51 10.69
N GLY A 877 28.77 -20.27 9.61
CA GLY A 877 27.66 -21.21 9.42
C GLY A 877 27.90 -22.58 10.04
N MET A 878 29.13 -22.88 10.48
CA MET A 878 29.48 -24.12 11.19
C MET A 878 29.26 -24.02 12.69
N GLU A 879 29.37 -22.80 13.25
CA GLU A 879 28.98 -22.46 14.63
C GLU A 879 27.46 -22.52 14.80
#